data_AF-A0A969GTF2-F1
#
_entry.id   AF-A0A969GTF2-F1
#
_cell.length_a   1.000
_cell.length_b   1.000
_cell.length_c   1.000
_cell.angle_alpha   90.00
_cell.angle_beta   90.00
_cell.angle_gamma   90.00
#
_symmetry.space_group_name_H-M   'P 1'
#
loop_
_entity.id
_entity.type
_entity.pdbx_description
1 polymer ?
#
loop_
_entity_poly.entity_id
_entity_poly.type
_entity_poly.pdbx_seq_one_letter_code
_entity_poly.pdbx_strand_id
1 'polypeptide(L)'
;MLICPQCQFENPDSNKFCQQCGTSLTEVACPSCEAAVPTNVEYCPYCGAPSGVVWRAIVSEAAIPGPSGGAARSIKYLDSEQRYQLLDPLPDSLPAEVRVLDCQPLHPSSLALLFDQLLTDEVASQTVSAEALLAKAASPSTAIPAIARPYLALQSELHTALPQIHDAWEEAGQAVVLLENRTDLPSLMEVWADSDLLTLQILHWMHEMAELWVLLAPQQCCRSLLELDNLRVDEDQLLCLQRLYADDPTKPTQLKDLGRVWRLLFEMSQRTQLGAIALLCAALETGEIADVEKLYDRLESIAHQFQNSDTPSTEPLVMLPEEAKLIPPDLLGSEGDGIAAPPTVEPATSSPSPDPTGDTALTGAPISPTRLEASLLEDDTAGESDDVPTVVLPMKLIHIEDAGRTDVGRQRDHNEDFFTIQTELSKLEAPSERSLRFRGLYILCDGMGGHAGGEVASSMAVDSLRDYFHTHWTDRLPSEDMIREAIQFSNKTIYDLNQESDRSGVGRMGTTLLMVLVQDTQLAIAHVGDSRLYRFSRRRGLEQITTDHEVGQREIQRGVEASIAYARPDAYQLTQALGPRDENYVHPDVQFLELNEDALLLLCSDGLTDNDLLETHCQTHIEPLISSQVNLEQGVSQLIDLANQYNGHDNITAVVIRAKVRPNLELLKR
;
A
#
# COMPACT_ATOMS: atom_id res chain seq x y z
N MET A 1 -28.82 11.39 15.92
CA MET A 1 -29.15 10.31 14.97
C MET A 1 -28.19 9.16 15.23
N LEU A 2 -28.70 7.93 15.25
CA LEU A 2 -27.96 6.68 15.42
C LEU A 2 -27.64 6.08 14.06
N ILE A 3 -26.37 5.75 13.81
CA ILE A 3 -25.97 5.03 12.60
C ILE A 3 -26.08 3.53 12.86
N CYS A 4 -26.80 2.82 11.98
CA CYS A 4 -26.91 1.38 12.11
C CYS A 4 -25.56 0.71 11.77
N PRO A 5 -24.99 -0.13 12.65
CA PRO A 5 -23.69 -0.76 12.40
C PRO A 5 -23.73 -1.80 11.27
N GLN A 6 -24.93 -2.28 10.90
CA GLN A 6 -25.09 -3.31 9.86
C GLN A 6 -25.36 -2.72 8.47
N CYS A 7 -26.15 -1.65 8.37
CA CYS A 7 -26.57 -1.10 7.07
C CYS A 7 -26.34 0.40 6.92
N GLN A 8 -25.66 1.03 7.88
CA GLN A 8 -25.34 2.47 7.90
C GLN A 8 -26.54 3.43 7.84
N PHE A 9 -27.78 2.93 7.95
CA PHE A 9 -28.99 3.75 7.94
C PHE A 9 -29.05 4.68 9.15
N GLU A 10 -29.39 5.94 8.91
CA GLU A 10 -29.61 6.93 9.95
C GLU A 10 -30.95 6.72 10.65
N ASN A 11 -30.90 6.50 11.96
CA ASN A 11 -32.06 6.28 12.79
C ASN A 11 -32.27 7.44 13.78
N PRO A 12 -33.52 7.82 14.08
CA PRO A 12 -33.83 8.69 15.20
C PRO A 12 -33.29 8.15 16.53
N ASP A 13 -32.84 9.03 17.43
CA ASP A 13 -32.22 8.66 18.72
C ASP A 13 -33.15 7.86 19.65
N SER A 14 -34.47 7.93 19.43
CA SER A 14 -35.46 7.16 20.19
C SER A 14 -35.54 5.69 19.78
N ASN A 15 -34.92 5.28 18.67
CA ASN A 15 -35.09 3.96 18.11
C ASN A 15 -34.18 2.94 18.78
N LYS A 16 -34.77 1.79 19.13
CA LYS A 16 -34.03 0.64 19.67
C LYS A 16 -33.56 -0.34 18.59
N PHE A 17 -34.17 -0.27 17.42
CA PHE A 17 -33.87 -1.13 16.28
C PHE A 17 -33.78 -0.28 15.01
N CYS A 18 -32.89 -0.67 14.10
CA CYS A 18 -32.75 -0.05 12.81
C CYS A 18 -34.06 -0.19 12.01
N GLN A 19 -34.54 0.92 11.45
CA GLN A 19 -35.77 0.93 10.65
C GLN A 19 -35.62 0.25 9.29
N GLN A 20 -34.38 0.07 8.79
CA GLN A 20 -34.10 -0.56 7.50
C GLN A 20 -33.86 -2.07 7.63
N CYS A 21 -33.00 -2.50 8.56
CA CYS A 21 -32.57 -3.91 8.66
C CYS A 21 -32.95 -4.61 9.97
N GLY A 22 -33.53 -3.88 10.94
CA GLY A 22 -33.99 -4.45 12.21
C GLY A 22 -32.91 -4.73 13.26
N THR A 23 -31.64 -4.42 12.98
CA THR A 23 -30.52 -4.58 13.93
C THR A 23 -30.74 -3.78 15.21
N SER A 24 -30.37 -4.34 16.36
CA SER A 24 -30.41 -3.60 17.64
C SER A 24 -29.48 -2.38 17.59
N LEU A 25 -29.94 -1.26 18.12
CA LEU A 25 -29.18 0.00 18.26
C LEU A 25 -28.80 0.29 19.72
N THR A 26 -29.11 -0.63 20.64
CA THR A 26 -28.77 -0.51 22.06
C THR A 26 -27.82 -1.60 22.55
N GLU A 27 -27.63 -2.63 21.73
CA GLU A 27 -26.81 -3.80 22.02
C GLU A 27 -25.97 -4.15 20.79
N VAL A 28 -24.74 -4.61 21.02
CA VAL A 28 -23.81 -5.12 20.03
C VAL A 28 -23.54 -6.60 20.29
N ALA A 29 -23.27 -7.37 19.24
CA ALA A 29 -22.93 -8.78 19.38
C ALA A 29 -21.49 -8.91 19.92
N CYS A 30 -21.30 -9.73 20.96
CA CYS A 30 -19.97 -10.03 21.46
C CYS A 30 -19.14 -10.77 20.40
N PRO A 31 -17.91 -10.33 20.07
CA PRO A 31 -17.09 -10.96 19.04
C PRO A 31 -16.66 -12.39 19.40
N SER A 32 -16.72 -12.78 20.69
CA SER A 32 -16.27 -14.09 21.14
C SER A 32 -17.41 -15.10 21.34
N CYS A 33 -18.59 -14.67 21.80
CA CYS A 33 -19.70 -15.58 22.13
C CYS A 33 -21.03 -15.21 21.47
N GLU A 34 -21.05 -14.17 20.63
CA GLU A 34 -22.21 -13.69 19.87
C GLU A 34 -23.42 -13.23 20.71
N ALA A 35 -23.30 -13.24 22.05
CA ALA A 35 -24.34 -12.74 22.92
C ALA A 35 -24.58 -11.25 22.67
N ALA A 36 -25.84 -10.81 22.78
CA ALA A 36 -26.18 -9.39 22.75
C ALA A 36 -25.70 -8.71 24.05
N VAL A 37 -24.82 -7.72 23.89
CA VAL A 37 -24.17 -7.00 24.99
C VAL A 37 -24.49 -5.51 24.88
N PRO A 38 -24.82 -4.81 25.98
CA PRO A 38 -25.01 -3.36 25.95
C PRO A 38 -23.77 -2.61 25.42
N THR A 39 -23.97 -1.50 24.72
CA THR A 39 -22.84 -0.71 24.17
C THR A 39 -21.97 -0.02 25.21
N ASN A 40 -22.46 0.11 26.45
CA ASN A 40 -21.82 0.86 27.53
C ASN A 40 -21.03 -0.01 28.53
N VAL A 41 -20.51 -1.17 28.08
CA VAL A 41 -19.69 -2.06 28.91
C VAL A 41 -18.36 -2.38 28.22
N GLU A 42 -17.27 -2.38 29.00
CA GLU A 42 -15.92 -2.71 28.49
C GLU A 42 -15.81 -4.21 28.15
N TYR A 43 -16.35 -5.09 29.00
CA TYR A 43 -16.28 -6.54 28.85
C TYR A 43 -17.67 -7.17 28.77
N CYS A 44 -17.77 -8.23 27.96
CA CYS A 44 -18.96 -9.03 27.83
C CYS A 44 -19.31 -9.68 29.18
N PRO A 45 -20.53 -9.46 29.71
CA PRO A 45 -20.93 -10.01 31.01
C PRO A 45 -21.09 -11.54 30.99
N TYR A 46 -21.10 -12.17 29.82
CA TYR A 46 -21.31 -13.61 29.66
C TYR A 46 -20.01 -14.41 29.54
N CYS A 47 -19.03 -13.93 28.77
CA CYS A 47 -17.76 -14.64 28.53
C CYS A 47 -16.53 -13.88 29.04
N GLY A 48 -16.66 -12.62 29.44
CA GLY A 48 -15.54 -11.78 29.90
C GLY A 48 -14.63 -11.25 28.78
N ALA A 49 -14.93 -11.52 27.50
CA ALA A 49 -14.16 -10.97 26.38
C ALA A 49 -14.38 -9.45 26.25
N PRO A 50 -13.39 -8.68 25.77
CA PRO A 50 -13.57 -7.27 25.44
C PRO A 50 -14.73 -7.10 24.43
N SER A 51 -15.63 -6.17 24.70
CA SER A 51 -16.80 -5.91 23.84
C SER A 51 -17.13 -4.43 23.66
N GLY A 52 -16.60 -3.55 24.52
CA GLY A 52 -16.81 -2.11 24.42
C GLY A 52 -15.83 -1.43 23.49
N VAL A 53 -16.22 -0.25 22.98
CA VAL A 53 -15.32 0.61 22.20
C VAL A 53 -14.53 1.49 23.15
N VAL A 54 -13.23 1.20 23.28
CA VAL A 54 -12.32 1.92 24.19
C VAL A 54 -11.36 2.78 23.38
N TRP A 55 -11.28 4.06 23.74
CA TRP A 55 -10.36 5.03 23.16
C TRP A 55 -9.33 5.47 24.18
N ARG A 56 -8.19 5.97 23.70
CA ARG A 56 -7.18 6.64 24.51
C ARG A 56 -7.37 8.15 24.41
N ALA A 57 -7.60 8.80 25.55
CA ALA A 57 -7.76 10.23 25.62
C ALA A 57 -6.45 10.93 26.02
N ILE A 58 -6.05 11.94 25.25
CA ILE A 58 -5.03 12.90 25.66
C ILE A 58 -5.74 14.17 26.14
N VAL A 59 -5.48 14.57 27.37
CA VAL A 59 -6.04 15.76 28.00
C VAL A 59 -4.93 16.77 28.24
N SER A 60 -5.06 17.98 27.70
CA SER A 60 -4.12 19.09 27.90
C SER A 60 -4.84 20.37 28.32
N GLU A 61 -4.09 21.37 28.77
CA GLU A 61 -4.64 22.71 28.98
C GLU A 61 -5.00 23.34 27.61
N ALA A 62 -6.13 24.04 27.54
CA ALA A 62 -6.54 24.73 26.32
C ALA A 62 -5.67 25.98 26.10
N ALA A 63 -5.39 26.30 24.83
CA ALA A 63 -4.53 27.44 24.46
C ALA A 63 -5.14 28.81 24.81
N ILE A 64 -6.47 28.87 24.99
CA ILE A 64 -7.21 30.08 25.33
C ILE A 64 -7.99 29.82 26.63
N PRO A 65 -7.80 30.58 27.72
CA PRO A 65 -8.61 30.43 28.92
C PRO A 65 -10.06 30.82 28.60
N GLY A 66 -10.94 29.81 28.53
CA GLY A 66 -12.37 29.99 28.35
C GLY A 66 -13.00 30.73 29.54
N PRO A 67 -14.22 31.29 29.39
CA PRO A 67 -14.93 31.92 30.49
C PRO A 67 -15.09 30.94 31.65
N SER A 68 -14.71 31.37 32.84
CA SER A 68 -14.77 30.63 34.10
C SER A 68 -16.22 30.43 34.57
N GLY A 69 -16.96 29.62 33.82
CA GLY A 69 -18.38 29.35 34.02
C GLY A 69 -18.85 28.14 33.22
N GLY A 70 -18.24 26.97 33.44
CA GLY A 70 -18.70 25.69 32.92
C GLY A 70 -19.33 24.83 34.03
N ALA A 71 -20.37 24.08 33.70
CA ALA A 71 -21.03 23.14 34.63
C ALA A 71 -20.01 22.15 35.24
N ALA A 72 -20.24 21.74 36.49
CA ALA A 72 -19.34 20.83 37.19
C ALA A 72 -19.25 19.48 36.44
N ARG A 73 -18.07 19.17 35.91
CA ARG A 73 -17.77 17.88 35.27
C ARG A 73 -17.99 16.75 36.26
N SER A 74 -18.63 15.67 35.81
CA SER A 74 -18.71 14.44 36.60
C SER A 74 -17.32 13.82 36.69
N ILE A 75 -16.91 13.35 37.88
CA ILE A 75 -15.62 12.63 38.07
C ILE A 75 -15.56 11.37 37.20
N LYS A 76 -16.71 10.88 36.72
CA LYS A 76 -16.85 9.63 35.98
C LYS A 76 -16.76 9.79 34.45
N TYR A 77 -16.94 10.99 33.90
CA TYR A 77 -17.02 11.22 32.45
C TYR A 77 -16.08 12.32 32.00
N LEU A 78 -15.53 12.16 30.80
CA LEU A 78 -14.62 13.12 30.18
C LEU A 78 -15.37 14.28 29.51
N ASP A 79 -16.65 14.14 29.21
CA ASP A 79 -17.46 15.14 28.52
C ASP A 79 -18.74 15.46 29.31
N SER A 80 -19.34 16.63 29.04
CA SER A 80 -20.61 17.02 29.67
C SER A 80 -21.82 16.20 29.18
N GLU A 81 -21.72 15.58 28.00
CA GLU A 81 -22.77 14.72 27.42
C GLU A 81 -22.78 13.30 28.00
N GLN A 82 -21.79 12.95 28.83
CA GLN A 82 -21.62 11.64 29.45
C GLN A 82 -21.48 10.50 28.45
N ARG A 83 -20.86 10.76 27.29
CA ARG A 83 -20.54 9.75 26.28
C ARG A 83 -19.28 8.98 26.64
N TYR A 84 -18.21 9.67 27.02
CA TYR A 84 -16.89 9.11 27.22
C TYR A 84 -16.64 8.86 28.71
N GLN A 85 -16.89 7.63 29.15
CA GLN A 85 -16.70 7.24 30.54
C GLN A 85 -15.22 6.99 30.83
N LEU A 86 -14.68 7.63 31.88
CA LEU A 86 -13.32 7.39 32.37
C LEU A 86 -13.22 5.95 32.92
N LEU A 87 -12.27 5.18 32.37
CA LEU A 87 -11.88 3.88 32.92
C LEU A 87 -10.75 4.03 33.94
N ASP A 88 -9.89 5.02 33.73
CA ASP A 88 -8.79 5.39 34.62
C ASP A 88 -9.09 6.75 35.28
N PRO A 89 -8.68 6.96 36.55
CA PRO A 89 -8.83 8.27 37.19
C PRO A 89 -7.96 9.32 36.50
N LEU A 90 -8.52 10.49 36.19
CA LEU A 90 -7.78 11.59 35.58
C LEU A 90 -6.75 12.15 36.58
N PRO A 91 -5.45 12.19 36.23
CA PRO A 91 -4.41 12.80 37.06
C PRO A 91 -4.63 14.31 37.27
N ASP A 92 -4.18 14.82 38.42
CA ASP A 92 -4.25 16.25 38.75
C ASP A 92 -3.30 17.13 37.90
N SER A 93 -2.24 16.53 37.34
CA SER A 93 -1.26 17.20 36.49
C SER A 93 -1.56 16.97 35.01
N LEU A 94 -1.65 18.05 34.23
CA LEU A 94 -1.78 18.01 32.77
C LEU A 94 -0.42 18.30 32.09
N PRO A 95 -0.15 17.77 30.88
CA PRO A 95 -1.02 16.88 30.11
C PRO A 95 -1.10 15.46 30.72
N ALA A 96 -2.25 14.80 30.54
CA ALA A 96 -2.50 13.46 31.05
C ALA A 96 -3.10 12.55 29.98
N GLU A 97 -2.95 11.24 30.18
CA GLU A 97 -3.47 10.21 29.30
C GLU A 97 -4.30 9.23 30.10
N VAL A 98 -5.49 8.90 29.58
CA VAL A 98 -6.45 8.01 30.26
C VAL A 98 -7.22 7.20 29.23
N ARG A 99 -7.67 6.00 29.60
CA ARG A 99 -8.60 5.22 28.77
C ARG A 99 -10.03 5.67 29.02
N VAL A 100 -10.81 5.76 27.95
CA VAL A 100 -12.23 6.07 28.00
C VAL A 100 -13.04 5.03 27.23
N LEU A 101 -14.20 4.68 27.79
CA LEU A 101 -15.20 3.86 27.11
C LEU A 101 -16.21 4.78 26.40
N ASP A 102 -16.39 4.59 25.10
CA ASP A 102 -17.49 5.23 24.37
C ASP A 102 -18.80 4.50 24.69
N CYS A 103 -19.67 5.17 25.46
CA CYS A 103 -20.97 4.62 25.84
C CYS A 103 -22.01 4.75 24.70
N GLN A 104 -21.71 5.53 23.65
CA GLN A 104 -22.59 5.81 22.53
C GLN A 104 -21.86 5.64 21.18
N PRO A 105 -21.29 4.46 20.89
CA PRO A 105 -20.45 4.25 19.71
C PRO A 105 -21.21 4.30 18.38
N LEU A 106 -22.55 4.21 18.42
CA LEU A 106 -23.40 4.32 17.24
C LEU A 106 -23.77 5.77 16.90
N HIS A 107 -23.44 6.72 17.77
CA HIS A 107 -23.55 8.14 17.47
C HIS A 107 -22.28 8.60 16.75
N PRO A 108 -22.41 9.33 15.63
CA PRO A 108 -21.23 9.95 15.02
C PRO A 108 -20.57 10.90 16.03
N SER A 109 -19.24 10.96 16.03
CA SER A 109 -18.50 11.88 16.88
C SER A 109 -18.68 13.33 16.41
N SER A 110 -18.35 14.30 17.27
CA SER A 110 -18.47 15.72 16.89
C SER A 110 -17.56 16.03 15.70
N LEU A 111 -16.36 15.47 15.73
CA LEU A 111 -15.40 15.55 14.62
C LEU A 111 -15.95 14.88 13.35
N ALA A 112 -16.54 13.69 13.42
CA ALA A 112 -17.11 13.00 12.26
C ALA A 112 -18.26 13.79 11.61
N LEU A 113 -19.13 14.41 12.42
CA LEU A 113 -20.20 15.28 11.91
C LEU A 113 -19.63 16.52 11.20
N LEU A 114 -18.52 17.06 11.69
CA LEU A 114 -17.86 18.20 11.08
C LEU A 114 -17.23 17.82 9.72
N PHE A 115 -16.68 16.62 9.61
CA PHE A 115 -16.21 16.06 8.33
C PHE A 115 -17.36 15.88 7.33
N ASP A 116 -18.48 15.32 7.74
CA ASP A 116 -19.65 15.12 6.87
C ASP A 116 -20.25 16.44 6.36
N GLN A 117 -20.30 17.46 7.23
CA GLN A 117 -20.70 18.82 6.85
C GLN A 117 -19.75 19.48 5.84
N LEU A 118 -18.46 19.16 5.90
CA LEU A 118 -17.47 19.66 4.94
C LEU A 118 -17.59 18.97 3.59
N LEU A 119 -17.75 17.64 3.60
CA LEU A 119 -18.00 16.84 2.40
C LEU A 119 -19.25 17.33 1.65
N THR A 120 -20.33 17.65 2.38
CA THR A 120 -21.57 18.16 1.78
C THR A 120 -21.49 19.59 1.25
N ASP A 121 -20.67 20.45 1.86
CA ASP A 121 -20.39 21.81 1.35
C ASP A 121 -19.49 21.79 0.09
N GLU A 122 -18.61 20.79 -0.06
CA GLU A 122 -17.60 20.69 -1.13
C GLU A 122 -18.02 19.86 -2.36
N VAL A 123 -19.24 19.32 -2.42
CA VAL A 123 -19.80 18.70 -3.65
C VAL A 123 -19.83 19.67 -4.85
N ALA A 124 -19.51 20.96 -4.67
CA ALA A 124 -19.30 21.94 -5.73
C ALA A 124 -17.85 22.02 -6.29
N SER A 125 -16.85 21.45 -5.60
CA SER A 125 -15.43 21.49 -6.00
C SER A 125 -14.74 20.20 -5.54
N GLN A 126 -14.56 19.26 -6.46
CA GLN A 126 -13.91 17.96 -6.21
C GLN A 126 -12.62 18.09 -5.38
N THR A 127 -12.53 17.27 -4.32
CA THR A 127 -11.47 17.09 -3.29
C THR A 127 -11.65 17.85 -1.97
N VAL A 128 -11.79 17.08 -0.87
CA VAL A 128 -11.61 17.59 0.50
C VAL A 128 -10.12 17.60 0.81
N SER A 129 -9.50 18.77 0.83
CA SER A 129 -8.11 18.90 1.26
C SER A 129 -8.02 19.10 2.78
N ALA A 130 -7.01 18.51 3.43
CA ALA A 130 -6.70 18.75 4.84
C ALA A 130 -6.55 20.25 5.17
N GLU A 131 -6.23 21.07 4.17
CA GLU A 131 -6.10 22.52 4.28
C GLU A 131 -7.46 23.21 4.43
N ALA A 132 -8.52 22.70 3.79
CA ALA A 132 -9.89 23.20 3.94
C ALA A 132 -10.42 22.96 5.36
N LEU A 133 -10.13 21.77 5.93
CA LEU A 133 -10.41 21.41 7.32
C LEU A 133 -9.68 22.34 8.30
N LEU A 134 -8.38 22.54 8.10
CA LEU A 134 -7.56 23.44 8.93
C LEU A 134 -8.01 24.91 8.81
N ALA A 135 -8.45 25.35 7.63
CA ALA A 135 -8.99 26.68 7.41
C ALA A 135 -10.33 26.91 8.14
N LYS A 136 -11.23 25.92 8.17
CA LYS A 136 -12.49 26.01 8.92
C LYS A 136 -12.26 25.84 10.44
N ALA A 137 -11.24 25.08 10.85
CA ALA A 137 -10.77 24.97 12.24
C ALA A 137 -10.16 26.27 12.82
N ALA A 138 -9.77 27.21 11.96
CA ALA A 138 -9.33 28.55 12.37
C ALA A 138 -10.51 29.51 12.65
N SER A 139 -11.75 29.09 12.37
CA SER A 139 -12.95 29.89 12.64
C SER A 139 -13.37 29.77 14.11
N PRO A 140 -13.75 30.88 14.78
CA PRO A 140 -14.02 30.91 16.22
C PRO A 140 -15.29 30.16 16.68
N SER A 141 -16.10 29.61 15.76
CA SER A 141 -17.37 28.95 16.06
C SER A 141 -17.32 27.41 16.12
N THR A 142 -16.19 26.80 15.75
CA THR A 142 -15.98 25.34 15.68
C THR A 142 -14.51 25.04 16.02
N ALA A 143 -14.17 25.16 17.31
CA ALA A 143 -12.78 25.12 17.74
C ALA A 143 -12.27 23.68 17.86
N ILE A 144 -11.72 23.15 16.76
CA ILE A 144 -10.88 21.94 16.82
C ILE A 144 -9.64 22.28 17.65
N PRO A 145 -9.33 21.51 18.71
CA PRO A 145 -8.17 21.77 19.56
C PRO A 145 -6.87 21.80 18.78
N ALA A 146 -5.94 22.67 19.20
CA ALA A 146 -4.63 22.78 18.54
C ALA A 146 -3.87 21.44 18.50
N ILE A 147 -4.02 20.62 19.55
CA ILE A 147 -3.40 19.28 19.66
C ILE A 147 -3.96 18.26 18.65
N ALA A 148 -5.16 18.46 18.10
CA ALA A 148 -5.76 17.57 17.10
C ALA A 148 -5.28 17.87 15.67
N ARG A 149 -4.82 19.09 15.41
CA ARG A 149 -4.50 19.56 14.05
C ARG A 149 -3.41 18.75 13.35
N PRO A 150 -2.29 18.36 14.00
CA PRO A 150 -1.28 17.55 13.34
C PRO A 150 -1.80 16.18 12.91
N TYR A 151 -2.70 15.57 13.70
CA TYR A 151 -3.33 14.29 13.32
C TYR A 151 -4.19 14.44 12.07
N LEU A 152 -5.01 15.49 12.02
CA LEU A 152 -5.87 15.77 10.88
C LEU A 152 -5.06 16.10 9.62
N ALA A 153 -3.97 16.84 9.77
CA ALA A 153 -3.08 17.20 8.66
C ALA A 153 -2.40 15.97 8.06
N LEU A 154 -2.00 15.01 8.89
CA LEU A 154 -1.24 13.83 8.48
C LEU A 154 -2.10 12.60 8.20
N GLN A 155 -3.43 12.69 8.38
CA GLN A 155 -4.32 11.53 8.28
C GLN A 155 -4.35 10.91 6.87
N SER A 156 -4.18 11.72 5.82
CA SER A 156 -4.10 11.26 4.43
C SER A 156 -2.72 10.71 4.04
N GLU A 157 -1.65 11.12 4.73
CA GLU A 157 -0.27 10.80 4.37
C GLU A 157 0.31 9.63 5.19
N LEU A 158 -0.23 9.36 6.39
CA LEU A 158 0.37 8.45 7.38
C LEU A 158 -0.63 7.60 8.16
N HIS A 159 -1.73 7.18 7.52
CA HIS A 159 -2.85 6.54 8.24
C HIS A 159 -2.43 5.36 9.14
N THR A 160 -1.43 4.57 8.73
CA THR A 160 -1.03 3.35 9.45
C THR A 160 -0.03 3.60 10.56
N ALA A 161 0.94 4.49 10.35
CA ALA A 161 1.92 4.80 11.38
C ALA A 161 1.34 5.65 12.53
N LEU A 162 0.30 6.45 12.26
CA LEU A 162 -0.36 7.30 13.26
C LEU A 162 -1.63 6.66 13.81
N PRO A 163 -1.94 6.86 15.11
CA PRO A 163 -3.21 6.39 15.67
C PRO A 163 -4.38 7.17 15.05
N GLN A 164 -5.45 6.46 14.71
CA GLN A 164 -6.66 7.11 14.19
C GLN A 164 -7.23 8.09 15.23
N ILE A 165 -7.60 9.30 14.78
CA ILE A 165 -8.33 10.27 15.59
C ILE A 165 -9.84 9.99 15.52
N HIS A 166 -10.47 9.80 16.68
CA HIS A 166 -11.90 9.52 16.79
C HIS A 166 -12.73 10.79 17.03
N ASP A 167 -12.31 11.61 18.00
CA ASP A 167 -12.98 12.89 18.32
C ASP A 167 -11.98 13.87 18.95
N ALA A 168 -12.32 15.16 18.93
CA ALA A 168 -11.54 16.20 19.57
C ALA A 168 -12.37 17.44 19.89
N TRP A 169 -12.23 17.97 21.11
CA TRP A 169 -12.98 19.15 21.56
C TRP A 169 -12.24 19.95 22.64
N GLU A 170 -12.62 21.21 22.81
CA GLU A 170 -12.20 22.03 23.95
C GLU A 170 -13.40 22.33 24.85
N GLU A 171 -13.31 21.97 26.13
CA GLU A 171 -14.35 22.25 27.13
C GLU A 171 -13.72 22.65 28.46
N ALA A 172 -14.29 23.66 29.12
CA ALA A 172 -13.86 24.12 30.45
C ALA A 172 -12.35 24.44 30.59
N GLY A 173 -11.71 24.92 29.51
CA GLY A 173 -10.28 25.25 29.51
C GLY A 173 -9.36 24.04 29.37
N GLN A 174 -9.89 22.87 29.00
CA GLN A 174 -9.12 21.69 28.63
C GLN A 174 -9.35 21.35 27.16
N ALA A 175 -8.28 20.93 26.49
CA ALA A 175 -8.32 20.35 25.16
C ALA A 175 -8.23 18.83 25.29
N VAL A 176 -9.11 18.13 24.58
CA VAL A 176 -9.18 16.67 24.57
C VAL A 176 -9.08 16.14 23.14
N VAL A 177 -8.31 15.08 22.97
CA VAL A 177 -8.25 14.29 21.73
C VAL A 177 -8.41 12.82 22.07
N LEU A 178 -9.27 12.13 21.34
CA LEU A 178 -9.48 10.69 21.43
C LEU A 178 -8.79 9.99 20.26
N LEU A 179 -7.94 9.02 20.59
CA LEU A 179 -7.11 8.28 19.66
C LEU A 179 -7.36 6.78 19.81
N GLU A 180 -7.12 6.05 18.72
CA GLU A 180 -6.95 4.60 18.71
C GLU A 180 -5.99 4.15 19.83
N ASN A 181 -6.35 3.11 20.57
CA ASN A 181 -5.49 2.56 21.61
C ASN A 181 -4.46 1.59 21.02
N ARG A 182 -3.20 2.02 20.96
CA ARG A 182 -2.06 1.22 20.47
C ARG A 182 -1.14 0.71 21.58
N THR A 183 -1.56 0.81 22.84
CA THR A 183 -0.71 0.41 23.98
C THR A 183 -0.47 -1.09 24.05
N ASP A 184 -1.37 -1.90 23.48
CA ASP A 184 -1.25 -3.35 23.44
C ASP A 184 -0.30 -3.86 22.35
N LEU A 185 0.12 -3.00 21.42
CA LEU A 185 1.14 -3.34 20.43
C LEU A 185 2.51 -3.55 21.10
N PRO A 186 3.34 -4.48 20.61
CA PRO A 186 4.71 -4.63 21.06
C PRO A 186 5.49 -3.32 20.97
N SER A 187 6.31 -3.01 21.98
CA SER A 187 7.24 -1.89 21.88
C SER A 187 8.33 -2.19 20.86
N LEU A 188 8.71 -1.20 20.04
CA LEU A 188 9.87 -1.33 19.14
C LEU A 188 11.10 -1.79 19.93
N MET A 189 11.29 -1.28 21.15
CA MET A 189 12.40 -1.66 22.02
C MET A 189 12.42 -3.16 22.34
N GLU A 190 11.26 -3.76 22.58
CA GLU A 190 11.13 -5.18 22.91
C GLU A 190 11.46 -6.05 21.70
N VAL A 191 10.89 -5.72 20.53
CA VAL A 191 11.13 -6.47 19.30
C VAL A 191 12.57 -6.29 18.80
N TRP A 192 13.13 -5.09 18.95
CA TRP A 192 14.51 -4.78 18.57
C TRP A 192 15.56 -5.56 19.37
N ALA A 193 15.25 -5.87 20.63
CA ALA A 193 16.14 -6.62 21.51
C ALA A 193 16.22 -8.13 21.18
N ASP A 194 15.32 -8.65 20.33
CA ASP A 194 15.35 -10.04 19.90
C ASP A 194 16.68 -10.35 19.18
N SER A 195 17.38 -11.41 19.59
CA SER A 195 18.64 -11.84 18.99
C SER A 195 18.47 -12.40 17.58
N ASP A 196 17.29 -12.94 17.27
CA ASP A 196 16.97 -13.53 15.97
C ASP A 196 16.48 -12.49 14.96
N LEU A 197 16.27 -11.23 15.39
CA LEU A 197 15.88 -10.14 14.51
C LEU A 197 16.94 -9.87 13.44
N LEU A 198 16.49 -9.70 12.20
CA LEU A 198 17.37 -9.57 11.06
C LEU A 198 17.81 -8.12 10.84
N THR A 199 19.06 -7.94 10.39
CA THR A 199 19.66 -6.61 10.17
C THR A 199 18.87 -5.74 9.18
N LEU A 200 18.31 -6.32 8.11
CA LEU A 200 17.50 -5.52 7.19
C LEU A 200 16.18 -5.07 7.80
N GLN A 201 15.58 -5.82 8.73
CA GLN A 201 14.38 -5.34 9.43
C GLN A 201 14.72 -4.12 10.28
N ILE A 202 15.89 -4.14 10.93
CA ILE A 202 16.43 -2.97 11.65
C ILE A 202 16.60 -1.79 10.69
N LEU A 203 17.22 -2.00 9.52
CA LEU A 203 17.39 -0.94 8.52
C LEU A 203 16.05 -0.44 7.98
N HIS A 204 15.05 -1.31 7.82
CA HIS A 204 13.72 -0.94 7.39
C HIS A 204 13.03 -0.04 8.42
N TRP A 205 13.04 -0.39 9.71
CA TRP A 205 12.51 0.50 10.75
C TRP A 205 13.28 1.83 10.82
N MET A 206 14.60 1.82 10.62
CA MET A 206 15.38 3.07 10.52
C MET A 206 14.94 3.92 9.31
N HIS A 207 14.62 3.29 8.19
CA HIS A 207 14.06 3.94 7.02
C HIS A 207 12.67 4.52 7.31
N GLU A 208 11.75 3.74 7.88
CA GLU A 208 10.41 4.20 8.26
C GLU A 208 10.48 5.38 9.24
N MET A 209 11.40 5.34 10.21
CA MET A 209 11.64 6.49 11.10
C MET A 209 12.11 7.74 10.35
N ALA A 210 12.94 7.58 9.32
CA ALA A 210 13.40 8.70 8.49
C ALA A 210 12.28 9.26 7.59
N GLU A 211 11.43 8.40 7.02
CA GLU A 211 10.24 8.81 6.27
C GLU A 211 9.26 9.59 7.16
N LEU A 212 8.97 9.05 8.36
CA LEU A 212 8.15 9.74 9.35
C LEU A 212 8.76 11.08 9.76
N TRP A 213 10.10 11.18 9.83
CA TRP A 213 10.76 12.44 10.18
C TRP A 213 10.43 13.56 9.18
N VAL A 214 10.47 13.26 7.88
CA VAL A 214 10.17 14.23 6.81
C VAL A 214 8.74 14.76 6.94
N LEU A 215 7.79 13.88 7.25
CA LEU A 215 6.37 14.20 7.34
C LEU A 215 6.01 14.91 8.65
N LEU A 216 6.67 14.55 9.76
CA LEU A 216 6.44 15.17 11.07
C LEU A 216 7.09 16.55 11.20
N ALA A 217 8.15 16.85 10.44
CA ALA A 217 8.90 18.10 10.55
C ALA A 217 8.06 19.35 10.21
N PRO A 218 7.29 19.40 9.09
CA PRO A 218 6.37 20.50 8.81
C PRO A 218 5.34 20.73 9.91
N GLN A 219 4.90 19.66 10.58
CA GLN A 219 3.92 19.71 11.66
C GLN A 219 4.54 19.95 13.05
N GLN A 220 5.86 20.15 13.15
CA GLN A 220 6.59 20.34 14.40
C GLN A 220 6.31 19.22 15.42
N CYS A 221 6.29 17.98 14.95
CA CYS A 221 5.99 16.79 15.76
C CYS A 221 7.11 15.75 15.74
N CYS A 222 8.35 16.11 15.37
CA CYS A 222 9.46 15.16 15.25
C CYS A 222 9.83 14.49 16.58
N ARG A 223 9.56 15.15 17.72
CA ARG A 223 9.71 14.58 19.06
C ARG A 223 8.98 13.25 19.22
N SER A 224 7.92 13.00 18.44
CA SER A 224 7.18 11.74 18.46
C SER A 224 8.05 10.52 18.18
N LEU A 225 9.11 10.67 17.38
CA LEU A 225 10.07 9.60 17.07
C LEU A 225 11.18 9.46 18.12
N LEU A 226 11.32 10.45 19.00
CA LEU A 226 12.40 10.52 19.99
C LEU A 226 12.04 9.88 21.32
N GLU A 227 10.74 9.71 21.58
CA GLU A 227 10.22 9.05 22.77
C GLU A 227 10.14 7.53 22.50
N LEU A 228 11.10 6.75 23.01
CA LEU A 228 11.17 5.29 22.77
C LEU A 228 9.89 4.56 23.18
N ASP A 229 9.27 4.98 24.27
CA ASP A 229 8.02 4.42 24.75
C ASP A 229 6.85 4.72 23.82
N ASN A 230 6.98 5.65 22.87
CA ASN A 230 5.96 5.96 21.87
C ASN A 230 6.01 5.03 20.64
N LEU A 231 7.17 4.40 20.39
CA LEU A 231 7.41 3.57 19.21
C LEU A 231 6.84 2.16 19.42
N ARG A 232 6.03 1.72 18.47
CA ARG A 232 5.35 0.42 18.46
C ARG A 232 5.60 -0.29 17.14
N VAL A 233 5.35 -1.59 17.13
CA VAL A 233 5.41 -2.42 15.91
C VAL A 233 4.09 -3.14 15.79
N ASP A 234 3.44 -3.04 14.62
CA ASP A 234 2.19 -3.77 14.37
C ASP A 234 2.44 -5.25 14.01
N GLU A 235 1.37 -5.99 13.76
CA GLU A 235 1.46 -7.42 13.40
C GLU A 235 2.18 -7.65 12.07
N ASP A 236 2.18 -6.65 11.18
CA ASP A 236 2.82 -6.66 9.87
C ASP A 236 4.30 -6.21 9.95
N GLN A 237 4.84 -6.01 11.17
CA GLN A 237 6.20 -5.52 11.45
C GLN A 237 6.45 -4.07 10.99
N LEU A 238 5.40 -3.26 10.86
CA LEU A 238 5.51 -1.84 10.49
C LEU A 238 5.63 -0.96 11.73
N LEU A 239 6.40 0.12 11.61
CA LEU A 239 6.57 1.09 12.67
C LEU A 239 5.29 1.90 12.90
N CYS A 240 4.87 1.97 14.16
CA CYS A 240 3.69 2.69 14.61
C CYS A 240 4.04 3.68 15.74
N LEU A 241 3.27 4.76 15.86
CA LEU A 241 3.31 5.71 16.96
C LEU A 241 2.05 5.54 17.82
N GLN A 242 2.18 5.69 19.13
CA GLN A 242 1.00 5.74 20.01
C GLN A 242 0.34 7.11 20.06
N ARG A 243 1.09 8.18 19.76
CA ARG A 243 0.63 9.58 19.72
C ARG A 243 1.68 10.49 19.07
N LEU A 244 1.26 11.71 18.77
CA LEU A 244 2.11 12.83 18.40
C LEU A 244 2.52 13.66 19.63
N TYR A 245 3.78 14.07 19.65
CA TYR A 245 4.36 15.00 20.61
C TYR A 245 4.78 16.26 19.87
N ALA A 246 4.27 17.42 20.31
CA ALA A 246 4.75 18.70 19.82
C ALA A 246 6.23 18.90 20.20
N ASP A 247 6.98 19.46 19.27
CA ASP A 247 8.37 19.86 19.47
C ASP A 247 8.47 21.00 20.49
N ASP A 248 9.57 21.02 21.26
CA ASP A 248 9.81 22.09 22.23
C ASP A 248 10.29 23.35 21.49
N PRO A 249 9.55 24.47 21.54
CA PRO A 249 9.94 25.70 20.86
C PRO A 249 11.26 26.28 21.40
N THR A 250 11.67 25.91 22.62
CA THR A 250 12.93 26.34 23.23
C THR A 250 14.12 25.46 22.82
N LYS A 251 13.85 24.25 22.32
CA LYS A 251 14.86 23.28 21.93
C LYS A 251 14.43 22.59 20.62
N PRO A 252 14.79 23.17 19.45
CA PRO A 252 14.37 22.61 18.17
C PRO A 252 14.92 21.20 18.00
N THR A 253 14.03 20.27 17.67
CA THR A 253 14.36 18.91 17.27
C THR A 253 15.11 18.94 15.95
N GLN A 254 16.20 18.20 15.88
CA GLN A 254 17.05 18.11 14.70
C GLN A 254 17.27 16.66 14.32
N LEU A 255 17.57 16.40 13.06
CA LEU A 255 17.77 15.03 12.56
C LEU A 255 18.84 14.25 13.35
N LYS A 256 19.84 14.94 13.90
CA LYS A 256 20.85 14.33 14.79
C LYS A 256 20.28 13.69 16.06
N ASP A 257 19.13 14.18 16.55
CA ASP A 257 18.46 13.64 17.72
C ASP A 257 17.92 12.23 17.43
N LEU A 258 17.55 11.95 16.18
CA LEU A 258 17.19 10.60 15.71
C LEU A 258 18.39 9.64 15.79
N GLY A 259 19.59 10.12 15.46
CA GLY A 259 20.84 9.37 15.61
C GLY A 259 21.10 8.91 17.04
N ARG A 260 20.73 9.73 18.03
CA ARG A 260 20.82 9.36 19.44
C ARG A 260 19.85 8.25 19.81
N VAL A 261 18.61 8.29 19.31
CA VAL A 261 17.60 7.24 19.53
C VAL A 261 18.08 5.91 18.95
N TRP A 262 18.57 5.94 17.71
CA TRP A 262 19.09 4.75 17.05
C TRP A 262 20.31 4.17 17.77
N ARG A 263 21.20 5.02 18.30
CA ARG A 263 22.32 4.56 19.12
C ARG A 263 21.83 3.86 20.39
N LEU A 264 20.83 4.41 21.07
CA LEU A 264 20.25 3.78 22.27
C LEU A 264 19.64 2.41 21.95
N LEU A 265 18.81 2.31 20.90
CA LEU A 265 18.26 1.03 20.43
C LEU A 265 19.36 0.01 20.10
N PHE A 266 20.42 0.48 19.44
CA PHE A 266 21.56 -0.35 19.09
C PHE A 266 22.34 -0.86 20.30
N GLU A 267 22.66 0.00 21.27
CA GLU A 267 23.33 -0.37 22.52
C GLU A 267 22.53 -1.40 23.32
N MET A 268 21.20 -1.25 23.35
CA MET A 268 20.29 -2.17 24.03
C MET A 268 20.28 -3.57 23.40
N SER A 269 20.45 -3.66 22.08
CA SER A 269 20.51 -4.95 21.37
C SER A 269 21.76 -5.78 21.67
N GLN A 270 22.80 -5.18 22.25
CA GLN A 270 24.13 -5.79 22.47
C GLN A 270 24.79 -6.42 21.22
N ARG A 271 24.37 -6.01 20.02
CA ARG A 271 24.89 -6.53 18.76
C ARG A 271 26.26 -5.95 18.47
N THR A 272 27.27 -6.81 18.31
CA THR A 272 28.65 -6.39 17.98
C THR A 272 29.00 -6.50 16.50
N GLN A 273 28.12 -7.11 15.68
CA GLN A 273 28.40 -7.43 14.26
C GLN A 273 27.97 -6.33 13.28
N LEU A 274 27.42 -5.22 13.76
CA LEU A 274 26.78 -4.20 12.93
C LEU A 274 27.56 -2.88 12.93
N GLY A 275 28.86 -2.96 12.64
CA GLY A 275 29.75 -1.80 12.65
C GLY A 275 29.32 -0.67 11.71
N ALA A 276 28.74 -1.00 10.55
CA ALA A 276 28.25 0.00 9.60
C ALA A 276 27.05 0.81 10.15
N ILE A 277 26.14 0.15 10.87
CA ILE A 277 25.00 0.80 11.52
C ILE A 277 25.47 1.66 12.69
N ALA A 278 26.41 1.16 13.51
CA ALA A 278 27.00 1.96 14.58
C ALA A 278 27.69 3.23 14.06
N LEU A 279 28.40 3.14 12.92
CA LEU A 279 29.00 4.30 12.25
C LEU A 279 27.93 5.26 11.71
N LEU A 280 26.84 4.75 11.15
CA LEU A 280 25.71 5.58 10.70
C LEU A 280 25.10 6.36 11.87
N CYS A 281 24.79 5.69 12.99
CA CYS A 281 24.25 6.33 14.19
C CYS A 281 25.22 7.39 14.74
N ALA A 282 26.53 7.12 14.67
CA ALA A 282 27.55 8.08 15.07
C ALA A 282 27.58 9.32 14.16
N ALA A 283 27.60 9.13 12.84
CA ALA A 283 27.62 10.21 11.85
C ALA A 283 26.35 11.07 11.91
N LEU A 284 25.19 10.46 12.17
CA LEU A 284 23.94 11.20 12.34
C LEU A 284 23.97 12.05 13.62
N GLU A 285 24.40 11.48 14.76
CA GLU A 285 24.43 12.21 16.04
C GLU A 285 25.46 13.35 16.06
N THR A 286 26.61 13.19 15.40
CA THR A 286 27.61 14.26 15.27
C THR A 286 27.17 15.36 14.31
N GLY A 287 26.10 15.13 13.53
CA GLY A 287 25.60 16.05 12.50
C GLY A 287 26.40 16.03 11.21
N GLU A 288 27.22 15.00 10.97
CA GLU A 288 27.87 14.77 9.67
C GLU A 288 26.84 14.50 8.58
N ILE A 289 25.80 13.73 8.92
CA ILE A 289 24.59 13.58 8.12
C ILE A 289 23.57 14.59 8.65
N ALA A 290 23.42 15.71 7.94
CA ALA A 290 22.51 16.79 8.32
C ALA A 290 21.20 16.79 7.52
N ASP A 291 21.09 15.89 6.53
CA ASP A 291 20.03 15.89 5.52
C ASP A 291 19.49 14.47 5.33
N VAL A 292 18.19 14.36 5.05
CA VAL A 292 17.49 13.08 4.98
C VAL A 292 17.83 12.34 3.69
N GLU A 293 18.09 13.04 2.57
CA GLU A 293 18.54 12.40 1.32
C GLU A 293 19.85 11.63 1.53
N LYS A 294 20.84 12.29 2.15
CA LYS A 294 22.12 11.65 2.51
C LYS A 294 21.95 10.50 3.50
N LEU A 295 20.94 10.59 4.36
CA LEU A 295 20.61 9.51 5.29
C LEU A 295 20.06 8.30 4.53
N TYR A 296 19.17 8.50 3.57
CA TYR A 296 18.67 7.44 2.69
C TYR A 296 19.79 6.78 1.89
N ASP A 297 20.64 7.57 1.21
CA ASP A 297 21.79 7.06 0.46
C ASP A 297 22.68 6.16 1.34
N ARG A 298 22.83 6.54 2.62
CA ARG A 298 23.66 5.79 3.56
C ARG A 298 22.98 4.52 4.04
N LEU A 299 21.69 4.57 4.35
CA LEU A 299 20.88 3.39 4.68
C LEU A 299 20.89 2.38 3.51
N GLU A 300 20.72 2.87 2.29
CA GLU A 300 20.77 2.09 1.05
C GLU A 300 22.15 1.48 0.84
N SER A 301 23.23 2.28 0.96
CA SER A 301 24.60 1.77 0.84
C SER A 301 24.90 0.68 1.87
N ILE A 302 24.40 0.82 3.10
CA ILE A 302 24.57 -0.19 4.16
C ILE A 302 23.75 -1.44 3.84
N ALA A 303 22.50 -1.30 3.40
CA ALA A 303 21.67 -2.41 2.94
C ALA A 303 22.37 -3.19 1.80
N HIS A 304 22.91 -2.48 0.81
CA HIS A 304 23.71 -3.07 -0.28
C HIS A 304 25.00 -3.73 0.19
N GLN A 305 25.70 -3.19 1.20
CA GLN A 305 26.89 -3.84 1.75
C GLN A 305 26.56 -5.17 2.41
N PHE A 306 25.46 -5.23 3.17
CA PHE A 306 24.95 -6.48 3.73
C PHE A 306 24.37 -7.42 2.67
N GLN A 307 24.01 -6.91 1.48
CA GLN A 307 23.67 -7.72 0.32
C GLN A 307 24.91 -8.26 -0.41
N ASN A 308 26.00 -7.49 -0.50
CA ASN A 308 27.18 -7.79 -1.33
C ASN A 308 28.30 -8.53 -0.59
N SER A 309 28.36 -8.46 0.74
CA SER A 309 29.40 -9.13 1.55
C SER A 309 29.38 -10.66 1.46
N ASP A 310 28.35 -11.23 0.85
CA ASP A 310 28.17 -12.68 0.68
C ASP A 310 28.62 -13.20 -0.71
N THR A 311 29.07 -12.32 -1.62
CA THR A 311 29.70 -12.80 -2.87
C THR A 311 31.13 -13.33 -2.62
N PRO A 312 31.46 -14.59 -2.96
CA PRO A 312 32.83 -15.07 -2.90
C PRO A 312 33.64 -14.34 -3.97
N SER A 313 34.54 -13.46 -3.54
CA SER A 313 35.52 -12.81 -4.39
C SER A 313 36.46 -13.85 -4.99
N THR A 314 36.21 -14.24 -6.24
CA THR A 314 37.19 -14.89 -7.10
C THR A 314 38.27 -13.88 -7.51
N GLU A 315 39.28 -13.70 -6.68
CA GLU A 315 40.62 -13.34 -7.16
C GLU A 315 41.52 -14.57 -7.15
N PRO A 316 42.21 -14.91 -8.26
CA PRO A 316 43.11 -16.05 -8.29
C PRO A 316 44.38 -15.75 -7.49
N LEU A 317 44.51 -16.42 -6.34
CA LEU A 317 45.76 -16.52 -5.59
C LEU A 317 46.85 -17.11 -6.49
N VAL A 318 47.79 -16.26 -6.92
CA VAL A 318 49.05 -16.68 -7.54
C VAL A 318 49.86 -17.44 -6.49
N MET A 319 49.95 -18.75 -6.66
CA MET A 319 50.86 -19.62 -5.91
C MET A 319 52.30 -19.34 -6.34
N LEU A 320 53.17 -18.98 -5.39
CA LEU A 320 54.62 -19.12 -5.53
C LEU A 320 55.13 -20.20 -4.56
N PRO A 321 56.18 -20.96 -4.93
CA PRO A 321 56.53 -22.19 -4.21
C PRO A 321 57.36 -21.92 -2.95
N GLU A 322 57.14 -22.75 -1.94
CA GLU A 322 57.92 -22.84 -0.70
C GLU A 322 59.38 -23.23 -0.95
N GLU A 323 60.34 -22.46 -0.42
CA GLU A 323 61.62 -23.01 0.04
C GLU A 323 62.11 -22.38 1.36
N ALA A 324 62.34 -23.30 2.30
CA ALA A 324 63.03 -23.34 3.59
C ALA A 324 63.98 -22.23 4.11
N LYS A 325 63.75 -21.93 5.41
CA LYS A 325 64.70 -21.87 6.57
C LYS A 325 65.73 -20.72 6.76
N LEU A 326 65.79 -20.31 8.04
CA LEU A 326 66.90 -19.82 8.90
C LEU A 326 66.97 -18.32 9.28
N ILE A 327 66.48 -18.02 10.49
CA ILE A 327 67.05 -17.30 11.68
C ILE A 327 68.21 -16.26 11.49
N PRO A 328 68.24 -15.16 12.31
CA PRO A 328 68.79 -13.79 12.05
C PRO A 328 70.21 -13.61 12.68
N PRO A 329 70.80 -12.41 13.02
CA PRO A 329 70.32 -11.00 13.00
C PRO A 329 71.35 -9.89 12.59
N ASP A 330 70.85 -8.64 12.61
CA ASP A 330 71.51 -7.40 13.09
C ASP A 330 72.43 -6.52 12.20
N LEU A 331 72.29 -5.19 12.43
CA LEU A 331 73.25 -4.06 12.32
C LEU A 331 73.30 -3.11 11.08
N LEU A 332 72.95 -1.85 11.39
CA LEU A 332 73.66 -0.56 11.15
C LEU A 332 73.84 0.05 9.74
N GLY A 333 73.50 1.34 9.65
CA GLY A 333 74.30 2.40 9.00
C GLY A 333 73.87 2.85 7.60
N SER A 334 73.42 4.10 7.43
CA SER A 334 74.16 5.22 6.74
C SER A 334 74.17 5.11 5.21
N GLU A 335 74.07 6.12 4.35
CA GLU A 335 74.00 7.59 4.34
C GLU A 335 73.86 7.96 2.84
N GLY A 336 73.34 9.16 2.53
CA GLY A 336 73.95 10.02 1.48
C GLY A 336 73.38 10.05 0.06
N ASP A 337 72.83 11.24 -0.28
CA ASP A 337 72.97 12.05 -1.51
C ASP A 337 72.57 11.47 -2.89
N GLY A 338 71.98 12.19 -3.84
CA GLY A 338 71.68 13.61 -4.02
C GLY A 338 71.68 13.99 -5.52
N ILE A 339 70.85 14.99 -5.88
CA ILE A 339 71.07 16.01 -6.95
C ILE A 339 70.56 15.77 -8.41
N ALA A 340 69.46 16.48 -8.71
CA ALA A 340 69.16 17.48 -9.77
C ALA A 340 68.98 17.20 -11.30
N ALA A 341 67.99 17.94 -11.84
CA ALA A 341 67.52 18.20 -13.22
C ALA A 341 68.49 19.13 -14.04
N PRO A 342 68.20 19.74 -15.25
CA PRO A 342 66.93 19.99 -15.99
C PRO A 342 67.05 19.91 -17.58
N PRO A 343 66.46 20.77 -18.47
CA PRO A 343 65.11 20.66 -19.09
C PRO A 343 64.99 20.91 -20.65
N THR A 344 63.75 20.78 -21.18
CA THR A 344 63.02 21.49 -22.31
C THR A 344 63.46 21.48 -23.80
N VAL A 345 62.48 21.39 -24.73
CA VAL A 345 62.03 22.41 -25.75
C VAL A 345 61.10 21.79 -26.86
N GLU A 346 60.09 22.55 -27.33
CA GLU A 346 59.03 22.32 -28.37
C GLU A 346 59.53 22.48 -29.86
N PRO A 347 58.75 22.82 -30.94
CA PRO A 347 57.29 22.81 -31.27
C PRO A 347 56.86 22.42 -32.75
N ALA A 348 55.53 22.38 -32.99
CA ALA A 348 54.70 22.95 -34.11
C ALA A 348 54.67 22.52 -35.62
N THR A 349 53.41 22.35 -36.11
CA THR A 349 52.72 22.82 -37.37
C THR A 349 52.78 22.08 -38.73
N SER A 350 51.58 21.81 -39.32
CA SER A 350 51.03 22.33 -40.61
C SER A 350 50.28 21.32 -41.52
N SER A 351 49.07 21.74 -41.94
CA SER A 351 48.18 21.29 -43.05
C SER A 351 48.81 21.59 -44.44
N PRO A 352 48.29 21.20 -45.66
CA PRO A 352 46.87 21.12 -46.09
C PRO A 352 46.50 20.06 -47.18
N SER A 353 45.22 20.09 -47.59
CA SER A 353 44.50 19.35 -48.67
C SER A 353 44.99 19.63 -50.12
N PRO A 354 44.60 18.86 -51.16
CA PRO A 354 43.30 19.05 -51.84
C PRO A 354 42.63 17.79 -52.50
N ASP A 355 41.34 17.94 -52.80
CA ASP A 355 40.47 17.19 -53.75
C ASP A 355 40.98 17.26 -55.23
N PRO A 356 40.47 16.51 -56.28
CA PRO A 356 39.04 16.29 -56.55
C PRO A 356 38.59 15.04 -57.38
N THR A 357 37.27 14.99 -57.67
CA THR A 357 36.54 14.39 -58.82
C THR A 357 36.00 12.95 -58.75
N GLY A 358 34.72 12.80 -59.12
CA GLY A 358 34.24 11.63 -59.87
C GLY A 358 32.88 11.02 -59.48
N ASP A 359 31.79 11.65 -59.94
CA ASP A 359 30.54 11.10 -60.50
C ASP A 359 30.00 9.67 -60.20
N THR A 360 28.66 9.64 -60.25
CA THR A 360 27.71 8.55 -60.62
C THR A 360 27.05 7.67 -59.56
N ALA A 361 25.72 7.62 -59.72
CA ALA A 361 24.70 6.91 -58.98
C ALA A 361 24.57 5.43 -59.36
N LEU A 362 24.03 4.62 -58.45
CA LEU A 362 22.86 3.72 -58.60
C LEU A 362 22.92 2.50 -57.65
N THR A 363 21.81 2.31 -56.93
CA THR A 363 21.16 1.03 -56.56
C THR A 363 21.84 0.01 -55.65
N GLY A 364 21.08 -0.45 -54.65
CA GLY A 364 21.16 -1.82 -54.11
C GLY A 364 21.35 -1.92 -52.60
N ALA A 365 20.28 -2.23 -51.88
CA ALA A 365 20.25 -2.66 -50.48
C ALA A 365 20.95 -4.05 -50.30
N PRO A 366 20.85 -4.77 -49.16
CA PRO A 366 20.71 -4.45 -47.72
C PRO A 366 21.73 -5.23 -46.84
N ILE A 367 22.27 -4.73 -45.72
CA ILE A 367 22.85 -5.61 -44.68
C ILE A 367 22.84 -4.89 -43.30
N SER A 368 22.25 -5.53 -42.28
CA SER A 368 22.46 -5.27 -40.84
C SER A 368 23.88 -5.74 -40.40
N PRO A 369 24.27 -5.76 -39.11
CA PRO A 369 24.04 -4.84 -37.99
C PRO A 369 25.40 -4.32 -37.44
N THR A 370 25.50 -3.12 -36.87
CA THR A 370 26.59 -2.83 -35.91
C THR A 370 26.21 -1.74 -34.91
N ARG A 371 26.28 -2.15 -33.65
CA ARG A 371 26.25 -1.44 -32.38
C ARG A 371 27.23 -0.26 -32.35
N LEU A 372 26.77 0.91 -31.89
CA LEU A 372 27.62 1.93 -31.27
C LEU A 372 26.79 2.76 -30.30
N GLU A 373 27.32 2.85 -29.08
CA GLU A 373 26.76 3.53 -27.92
C GLU A 373 26.84 5.06 -28.05
N ALA A 374 25.87 5.69 -27.37
CA ALA A 374 25.87 7.00 -26.72
C ALA A 374 26.13 8.27 -27.55
N SER A 375 25.07 9.07 -27.71
CA SER A 375 25.11 10.47 -27.24
C SER A 375 23.71 11.09 -27.14
N LEU A 376 23.32 11.31 -25.89
CA LEU A 376 22.53 12.41 -25.32
C LEU A 376 21.95 13.43 -26.32
N LEU A 377 20.63 13.49 -26.39
CA LEU A 377 19.87 14.74 -26.45
C LEU A 377 18.57 14.55 -25.66
N GLU A 378 18.51 15.28 -24.55
CA GLU A 378 17.35 15.51 -23.70
C GLU A 378 16.27 16.24 -24.51
N ASP A 379 15.01 15.84 -24.37
CA ASP A 379 13.87 16.67 -24.76
C ASP A 379 12.96 16.78 -23.53
N ASP A 380 13.12 17.90 -22.84
CA ASP A 380 12.38 18.32 -21.65
C ASP A 380 10.93 18.63 -22.02
N THR A 381 10.00 17.80 -21.54
CA THR A 381 8.67 18.24 -21.09
C THR A 381 8.24 17.42 -19.89
N ALA A 382 8.93 17.63 -18.76
CA ALA A 382 8.50 17.11 -17.46
C ALA A 382 7.29 17.93 -16.97
N GLY A 383 6.16 17.25 -16.77
CA GLY A 383 5.22 17.62 -15.72
C GLY A 383 5.85 17.20 -14.39
N GLU A 384 5.99 18.14 -13.46
CA GLU A 384 6.52 17.89 -12.12
C GLU A 384 5.63 16.88 -11.37
N SER A 385 6.15 15.68 -11.17
CA SER A 385 5.76 14.77 -10.09
C SER A 385 7.00 14.55 -9.23
N ASP A 386 6.94 15.01 -7.98
CA ASP A 386 7.93 14.75 -6.94
C ASP A 386 7.95 13.25 -6.58
N ASP A 387 8.55 12.41 -7.41
CA ASP A 387 8.89 11.04 -7.06
C ASP A 387 10.35 11.00 -6.57
N VAL A 388 10.51 11.17 -5.25
CA VAL A 388 11.76 10.83 -4.55
C VAL A 388 12.01 9.33 -4.74
N PRO A 389 13.25 8.87 -5.05
CA PRO A 389 13.53 7.44 -5.22
C PRO A 389 13.21 6.69 -3.92
N THR A 390 12.12 5.93 -3.93
CA THR A 390 11.75 5.03 -2.83
C THR A 390 12.67 3.82 -2.88
N VAL A 391 13.36 3.53 -1.76
CA VAL A 391 14.17 2.31 -1.61
C VAL A 391 13.25 1.09 -1.80
N VAL A 392 13.43 0.35 -2.89
CA VAL A 392 12.77 -0.96 -3.07
C VAL A 392 13.69 -2.02 -2.51
N LEU A 393 13.55 -2.32 -1.22
CA LEU A 393 14.15 -3.52 -0.65
C LEU A 393 13.60 -4.74 -1.42
N PRO A 394 14.43 -5.72 -1.79
CA PRO A 394 13.92 -6.92 -2.44
C PRO A 394 12.96 -7.60 -1.48
N MET A 395 11.69 -7.72 -1.85
CA MET A 395 10.66 -8.31 -1.00
C MET A 395 10.54 -9.81 -1.29
N LYS A 396 10.01 -10.56 -0.31
CA LYS A 396 9.50 -11.91 -0.52
C LYS A 396 8.06 -11.96 -0.05
N LEU A 397 7.24 -12.62 -0.84
CA LEU A 397 5.90 -12.99 -0.44
C LEU A 397 5.99 -13.99 0.71
N ILE A 398 5.29 -13.71 1.81
CA ILE A 398 5.26 -14.56 3.00
C ILE A 398 3.93 -15.24 3.21
N HIS A 399 2.87 -14.60 2.73
CA HIS A 399 1.53 -15.10 2.85
C HIS A 399 0.72 -14.59 1.67
N ILE A 400 -0.11 -15.48 1.13
CA ILE A 400 -1.13 -15.16 0.17
C ILE A 400 -2.41 -15.83 0.64
N GLU A 401 -3.48 -15.07 0.65
CA GLU A 401 -4.82 -15.53 0.95
C GLU A 401 -5.74 -14.99 -0.11
N ASP A 402 -6.71 -15.80 -0.52
CA ASP A 402 -7.58 -15.49 -1.64
C ASP A 402 -9.01 -15.90 -1.31
N ALA A 403 -9.96 -15.11 -1.77
CA ALA A 403 -11.37 -15.40 -1.66
C ALA A 403 -12.08 -14.90 -2.91
N GLY A 404 -13.03 -15.69 -3.41
CA GLY A 404 -13.83 -15.31 -4.57
C GLY A 404 -15.29 -15.67 -4.37
N ARG A 405 -16.17 -14.80 -4.87
CA ARG A 405 -17.61 -15.01 -4.85
C ARG A 405 -18.24 -14.41 -6.09
N THR A 406 -19.27 -15.10 -6.56
CA THR A 406 -20.13 -14.64 -7.64
C THR A 406 -21.59 -14.72 -7.20
N ASP A 407 -22.41 -13.79 -7.65
CA ASP A 407 -23.84 -13.70 -7.37
C ASP A 407 -24.60 -13.28 -8.63
N VAL A 408 -25.79 -13.82 -8.80
CA VAL A 408 -26.62 -13.53 -9.98
C VAL A 408 -27.11 -12.08 -10.01
N GLY A 409 -27.07 -11.37 -8.89
CA GLY A 409 -27.70 -10.06 -8.75
C GLY A 409 -29.18 -10.18 -8.44
N ARG A 410 -29.89 -9.05 -8.43
CA ARG A 410 -31.32 -9.00 -8.06
C ARG A 410 -32.26 -9.03 -9.27
N GLN A 411 -31.77 -8.71 -10.46
CA GLN A 411 -32.60 -8.51 -11.65
C GLN A 411 -32.30 -9.47 -12.81
N ARG A 412 -31.18 -10.20 -12.80
CA ARG A 412 -30.86 -11.22 -13.81
C ARG A 412 -31.48 -12.57 -13.44
N ASP A 413 -31.80 -13.38 -14.46
CA ASP A 413 -32.36 -14.73 -14.29
C ASP A 413 -31.28 -15.82 -14.11
N HIS A 414 -30.08 -15.56 -14.62
CA HIS A 414 -28.95 -16.49 -14.62
C HIS A 414 -27.63 -15.72 -14.51
N ASN A 415 -26.58 -16.44 -14.11
CA ASN A 415 -25.25 -15.88 -13.93
C ASN A 415 -24.37 -16.24 -15.13
N GLU A 416 -23.93 -15.23 -15.87
CA GLU A 416 -23.04 -15.33 -17.03
C GLU A 416 -21.58 -15.08 -16.66
N ASP A 417 -21.31 -14.63 -15.43
CA ASP A 417 -19.95 -14.51 -14.90
C ASP A 417 -19.38 -15.87 -14.53
N PHE A 418 -18.07 -16.00 -14.69
CA PHE A 418 -17.32 -17.16 -14.23
C PHE A 418 -15.93 -16.75 -13.76
N PHE A 419 -15.45 -17.39 -12.69
CA PHE A 419 -14.11 -17.14 -12.18
C PHE A 419 -13.43 -18.43 -11.74
N THR A 420 -12.10 -18.40 -11.63
CA THR A 420 -11.31 -19.46 -11.01
C THR A 420 -10.25 -18.87 -10.11
N ILE A 421 -9.94 -19.62 -9.05
CA ILE A 421 -8.83 -19.37 -8.15
C ILE A 421 -8.00 -20.66 -8.08
N GLN A 422 -6.70 -20.56 -8.34
CA GLN A 422 -5.75 -21.65 -8.15
C GLN A 422 -4.48 -21.13 -7.49
N THR A 423 -4.31 -21.47 -6.21
CA THR A 423 -3.15 -21.07 -5.42
C THR A 423 -2.35 -22.29 -5.02
N GLU A 424 -1.07 -22.30 -5.38
CA GLU A 424 -0.13 -23.39 -5.11
C GLU A 424 1.00 -22.88 -4.21
N LEU A 425 1.18 -23.54 -3.06
CA LEU A 425 2.30 -23.33 -2.15
C LEU A 425 3.26 -24.52 -2.23
N SER A 426 4.45 -24.29 -2.77
CA SER A 426 5.50 -25.31 -2.84
C SER A 426 6.59 -25.04 -1.80
N LYS A 427 6.87 -26.03 -0.95
CA LYS A 427 8.02 -26.02 -0.03
C LYS A 427 9.23 -26.60 -0.75
N LEU A 428 10.24 -25.78 -1.02
CA LEU A 428 11.51 -26.25 -1.55
C LEU A 428 12.41 -26.63 -0.37
N GLU A 429 12.66 -27.93 -0.20
CA GLU A 429 13.62 -28.46 0.78
C GLU A 429 14.97 -28.69 0.09
N ALA A 430 15.90 -27.73 0.25
CA ALA A 430 17.31 -27.96 -0.06
C ALA A 430 18.06 -28.33 1.24
N PRO A 431 19.24 -28.99 1.17
CA PRO A 431 20.00 -29.45 2.34
C PRO A 431 20.36 -28.35 3.36
N SER A 432 20.24 -27.08 2.98
CA SER A 432 20.54 -25.89 3.78
C SER A 432 19.43 -24.83 3.77
N GLU A 433 18.29 -25.04 3.08
CA GLU A 433 17.35 -23.96 2.76
C GLU A 433 15.90 -24.48 2.72
N ARG A 434 15.00 -23.80 3.44
CA ARG A 434 13.54 -23.97 3.34
C ARG A 434 12.99 -22.68 2.74
N SER A 435 12.70 -22.69 1.44
CA SER A 435 12.07 -21.54 0.79
C SER A 435 10.64 -21.89 0.38
N LEU A 436 9.73 -20.94 0.54
CA LEU A 436 8.35 -21.06 0.08
C LEU A 436 8.27 -20.44 -1.30
N ARG A 437 7.68 -21.17 -2.24
CA ARG A 437 7.35 -20.65 -3.55
C ARG A 437 5.84 -20.55 -3.68
N PHE A 438 5.38 -19.37 -4.07
CA PHE A 438 3.97 -19.10 -4.28
C PHE A 438 3.69 -18.98 -5.78
N ARG A 439 2.64 -19.67 -6.22
CA ARG A 439 2.11 -19.59 -7.58
C ARG A 439 0.60 -19.41 -7.52
N GLY A 440 0.06 -18.47 -8.28
CA GLY A 440 -1.37 -18.18 -8.29
C GLY A 440 -1.92 -17.91 -9.69
N LEU A 441 -3.00 -18.58 -10.09
CA LEU A 441 -3.78 -18.28 -11.30
C LEU A 441 -5.17 -17.82 -10.88
N TYR A 442 -5.49 -16.56 -11.18
CA TYR A 442 -6.78 -15.96 -10.91
C TYR A 442 -7.35 -15.45 -12.22
N ILE A 443 -8.56 -15.89 -12.56
CA ILE A 443 -9.25 -15.48 -13.79
C ILE A 443 -10.68 -15.09 -13.42
N LEU A 444 -11.15 -13.99 -13.98
CA LEU A 444 -12.54 -13.54 -13.96
C LEU A 444 -12.96 -13.24 -15.40
N CYS A 445 -14.15 -13.72 -15.76
CA CYS A 445 -14.74 -13.57 -17.08
C CYS A 445 -16.22 -13.18 -16.92
N ASP A 446 -16.61 -12.08 -17.52
CA ASP A 446 -18.01 -11.64 -17.64
C ASP A 446 -18.55 -12.04 -19.01
N GLY A 447 -19.52 -12.95 -19.00
CA GLY A 447 -20.10 -13.54 -20.20
C GLY A 447 -21.18 -12.67 -20.83
N MET A 448 -21.05 -12.43 -22.13
CA MET A 448 -22.01 -11.66 -22.92
C MET A 448 -22.61 -12.51 -24.06
N GLY A 449 -23.92 -12.43 -24.24
CA GLY A 449 -24.61 -13.05 -25.38
C GLY A 449 -26.08 -13.27 -25.07
N GLY A 450 -26.98 -13.12 -26.06
CA GLY A 450 -28.40 -13.46 -25.87
C GLY A 450 -28.61 -14.93 -25.48
N HIS A 451 -29.84 -15.33 -25.12
CA HIS A 451 -30.26 -16.69 -24.72
C HIS A 451 -29.13 -17.75 -24.54
N ALA A 452 -28.58 -17.86 -23.32
CA ALA A 452 -27.65 -18.92 -22.88
C ALA A 452 -26.31 -18.99 -23.66
N GLY A 453 -25.79 -17.82 -24.06
CA GLY A 453 -24.49 -17.71 -24.73
C GLY A 453 -23.35 -17.29 -23.81
N GLY A 454 -23.60 -16.32 -22.92
CA GLY A 454 -22.57 -15.69 -22.10
C GLY A 454 -21.90 -16.67 -21.13
N GLU A 455 -22.69 -17.47 -20.41
CA GLU A 455 -22.20 -18.43 -19.43
C GLU A 455 -21.33 -19.53 -20.05
N VAL A 456 -21.63 -19.89 -21.32
CA VAL A 456 -20.82 -20.85 -22.07
C VAL A 456 -19.47 -20.23 -22.45
N ALA A 457 -19.47 -18.97 -22.87
CA ALA A 457 -18.23 -18.29 -23.27
C ALA A 457 -17.30 -18.03 -22.07
N SER A 458 -17.83 -17.53 -20.95
CA SER A 458 -17.03 -17.24 -19.75
C SER A 458 -16.41 -18.50 -19.13
N SER A 459 -17.21 -19.58 -18.97
CA SER A 459 -16.69 -20.87 -18.50
C SER A 459 -15.64 -21.45 -19.45
N MET A 460 -15.88 -21.37 -20.76
CA MET A 460 -14.95 -21.89 -21.77
C MET A 460 -13.62 -21.13 -21.78
N ALA A 461 -13.66 -19.80 -21.60
CA ALA A 461 -12.45 -18.99 -21.51
C ALA A 461 -11.59 -19.41 -20.32
N VAL A 462 -12.21 -19.53 -19.15
CA VAL A 462 -11.55 -19.92 -17.90
C VAL A 462 -10.95 -21.33 -18.03
N ASP A 463 -11.71 -22.30 -18.53
CA ASP A 463 -11.23 -23.68 -18.68
C ASP A 463 -10.07 -23.77 -19.68
N SER A 464 -10.17 -23.08 -20.82
CA SER A 464 -9.11 -23.08 -21.85
C SER A 464 -7.79 -22.49 -21.32
N LEU A 465 -7.88 -21.38 -20.58
CA LEU A 465 -6.70 -20.73 -19.98
C LEU A 465 -6.09 -21.57 -18.86
N ARG A 466 -6.94 -22.15 -17.99
CA ARG A 466 -6.50 -23.05 -16.93
C ARG A 466 -5.70 -24.22 -17.50
N ASP A 467 -6.23 -24.89 -18.52
CA ASP A 467 -5.57 -26.04 -19.15
C ASP A 467 -4.27 -25.66 -19.85
N TYR A 468 -4.25 -24.50 -20.52
CA TYR A 468 -3.06 -23.96 -21.15
C TYR A 468 -1.95 -23.73 -20.12
N PHE A 469 -2.23 -22.99 -19.05
CA PHE A 469 -1.23 -22.68 -18.02
C PHE A 469 -0.83 -23.90 -17.17
N HIS A 470 -1.73 -24.85 -16.97
CA HIS A 470 -1.37 -26.13 -16.36
C HIS A 470 -0.30 -26.87 -17.16
N THR A 471 -0.36 -26.78 -18.49
CA THR A 471 0.56 -27.48 -19.40
C THR A 471 1.85 -26.69 -19.67
N HIS A 472 1.76 -25.37 -19.82
CA HIS A 472 2.84 -24.52 -20.34
C HIS A 472 3.56 -23.68 -19.28
N TRP A 473 2.93 -23.37 -18.14
CA TRP A 473 3.56 -22.54 -17.10
C TRP A 473 4.37 -23.40 -16.15
N THR A 474 5.68 -23.15 -16.20
CA THR A 474 6.73 -23.85 -15.46
C THR A 474 7.15 -23.07 -14.20
N ASP A 475 8.44 -22.78 -14.06
CA ASP A 475 9.07 -22.27 -12.84
C ASP A 475 9.15 -20.74 -12.78
N ARG A 476 8.85 -20.04 -13.86
CA ARG A 476 8.93 -18.57 -13.91
C ARG A 476 7.57 -18.00 -14.25
N LEU A 477 7.36 -16.74 -13.89
CA LEU A 477 6.19 -16.01 -14.34
C LEU A 477 6.13 -16.09 -15.88
N PRO A 478 4.98 -16.42 -16.48
CA PRO A 478 4.84 -16.50 -17.93
C PRO A 478 5.25 -15.20 -18.62
N SER A 479 5.92 -15.30 -19.77
CA SER A 479 6.26 -14.14 -20.58
C SER A 479 5.04 -13.54 -21.26
N GLU A 480 5.14 -12.29 -21.69
CA GLU A 480 4.06 -11.61 -22.42
C GLU A 480 3.61 -12.42 -23.66
N ASP A 481 4.55 -12.94 -24.43
CA ASP A 481 4.26 -13.77 -25.61
C ASP A 481 3.43 -15.01 -25.26
N MET A 482 3.80 -15.73 -24.19
CA MET A 482 3.06 -16.92 -23.72
C MET A 482 1.64 -16.55 -23.26
N ILE A 483 1.50 -15.41 -22.56
CA ILE A 483 0.20 -14.92 -22.10
C ILE A 483 -0.68 -14.57 -23.31
N ARG A 484 -0.14 -13.84 -24.29
CA ARG A 484 -0.86 -13.47 -25.52
C ARG A 484 -1.28 -14.71 -26.32
N GLU A 485 -0.39 -15.69 -26.47
CA GLU A 485 -0.69 -16.97 -27.12
C GLU A 485 -1.83 -17.72 -26.41
N ALA A 486 -1.81 -17.78 -25.07
CA ALA A 486 -2.86 -18.41 -24.28
C ALA A 486 -4.24 -17.74 -24.50
N ILE A 487 -4.26 -16.40 -24.52
CA ILE A 487 -5.49 -15.63 -24.73
C ILE A 487 -6.01 -15.78 -26.16
N GLN A 488 -5.11 -15.78 -27.16
CA GLN A 488 -5.48 -16.04 -28.56
C GLN A 488 -6.04 -17.45 -28.74
N PHE A 489 -5.46 -18.45 -28.08
CA PHE A 489 -5.97 -19.82 -28.07
C PHE A 489 -7.38 -19.90 -27.47
N SER A 490 -7.60 -19.22 -26.33
CA SER A 490 -8.92 -19.12 -25.69
C SER A 490 -9.95 -18.42 -26.60
N ASN A 491 -9.59 -17.27 -27.19
CA ASN A 491 -10.43 -16.57 -28.16
C ASN A 491 -10.83 -17.47 -29.34
N LYS A 492 -9.86 -18.17 -29.92
CA LYS A 492 -10.07 -19.07 -31.05
C LYS A 492 -11.05 -20.18 -30.71
N THR A 493 -10.96 -20.75 -29.50
CA THR A 493 -11.86 -21.82 -29.04
C THR A 493 -13.32 -21.35 -29.02
N ILE A 494 -13.58 -20.15 -28.47
CA ILE A 494 -14.93 -19.57 -28.40
C ILE A 494 -15.41 -19.14 -29.79
N TYR A 495 -14.52 -18.54 -30.59
CA TYR A 495 -14.82 -18.12 -31.96
C TYR A 495 -15.20 -19.30 -32.86
N ASP A 496 -14.44 -20.40 -32.82
CA ASP A 496 -14.70 -21.59 -33.63
C ASP A 496 -16.07 -22.20 -33.27
N LEU A 497 -16.45 -22.24 -31.98
CA LEU A 497 -17.79 -22.71 -31.57
C LEU A 497 -18.92 -21.77 -32.03
N ASN A 498 -18.69 -20.45 -32.03
CA ASN A 498 -19.63 -19.49 -32.63
C ASN A 498 -19.85 -19.76 -34.13
N GLN A 499 -18.80 -20.14 -34.86
CA GLN A 499 -18.88 -20.48 -36.27
C GLN A 499 -19.61 -21.81 -36.51
N GLU A 500 -19.33 -22.84 -35.72
CA GLU A 500 -19.96 -24.16 -35.86
C GLU A 500 -21.46 -24.14 -35.57
N SER A 501 -21.90 -23.26 -34.66
CA SER A 501 -23.30 -23.16 -34.24
C SER A 501 -24.13 -22.19 -35.10
N ASP A 502 -23.59 -21.67 -36.21
CA ASP A 502 -24.20 -20.63 -37.07
C ASP A 502 -24.73 -19.41 -36.27
N ARG A 503 -24.08 -19.09 -35.15
CA ARG A 503 -24.46 -17.96 -34.28
C ARG A 503 -24.09 -16.64 -34.97
N SER A 504 -25.08 -15.78 -35.19
CA SER A 504 -24.90 -14.49 -35.88
C SER A 504 -25.53 -13.33 -35.11
N GLY A 505 -24.97 -12.13 -35.30
CA GLY A 505 -25.43 -10.90 -34.64
C GLY A 505 -25.41 -11.03 -33.12
N VAL A 506 -26.54 -10.69 -32.47
CA VAL A 506 -26.75 -10.72 -31.01
C VAL A 506 -26.70 -12.15 -30.43
N GLY A 507 -26.74 -13.18 -31.29
CA GLY A 507 -26.62 -14.58 -30.87
C GLY A 507 -25.18 -15.08 -30.73
N ARG A 508 -24.16 -14.28 -31.09
CA ARG A 508 -22.75 -14.65 -30.85
C ARG A 508 -22.44 -14.52 -29.37
N MET A 509 -21.87 -15.56 -28.80
CA MET A 509 -21.36 -15.51 -27.43
C MET A 509 -19.99 -14.83 -27.40
N GLY A 510 -19.72 -14.14 -26.31
CA GLY A 510 -18.42 -13.60 -25.99
C GLY A 510 -18.24 -13.47 -24.50
N THR A 511 -17.06 -13.09 -24.08
CA THR A 511 -16.77 -12.83 -22.67
C THR A 511 -15.65 -11.81 -22.54
N THR A 512 -15.64 -11.06 -21.45
CA THR A 512 -14.45 -10.36 -20.99
C THR A 512 -13.41 -11.36 -20.48
N LEU A 513 -12.20 -10.88 -20.24
CA LEU A 513 -11.16 -11.58 -19.52
C LEU A 513 -10.45 -10.58 -18.61
N LEU A 514 -10.30 -10.95 -17.35
CA LEU A 514 -9.32 -10.38 -16.45
C LEU A 514 -8.55 -11.51 -15.78
N MET A 515 -7.22 -11.48 -15.88
CA MET A 515 -6.36 -12.52 -15.37
C MET A 515 -5.19 -11.94 -14.60
N VAL A 516 -4.90 -12.52 -13.44
CA VAL A 516 -3.71 -12.24 -12.64
C VAL A 516 -2.94 -13.54 -12.43
N LEU A 517 -1.67 -13.52 -12.80
CA LEU A 517 -0.70 -14.58 -12.58
C LEU A 517 0.28 -14.10 -11.50
N VAL A 518 0.41 -14.88 -10.43
CA VAL A 518 1.33 -14.59 -9.33
C VAL A 518 2.46 -15.61 -9.34
N GLN A 519 3.69 -15.13 -9.29
CA GLN A 519 4.89 -15.93 -9.05
C GLN A 519 5.75 -15.21 -8.00
N ASP A 520 5.69 -15.67 -6.75
CA ASP A 520 6.31 -15.01 -5.61
C ASP A 520 5.89 -13.53 -5.51
N THR A 521 6.81 -12.56 -5.66
CA THR A 521 6.47 -11.12 -5.66
C THR A 521 6.08 -10.58 -7.04
N GLN A 522 6.24 -11.37 -8.10
CA GLN A 522 6.00 -10.91 -9.47
C GLN A 522 4.57 -11.21 -9.91
N LEU A 523 3.94 -10.23 -10.53
CA LEU A 523 2.59 -10.29 -11.07
C LEU A 523 2.62 -10.10 -12.58
N ALA A 524 1.86 -10.91 -13.31
CA ALA A 524 1.47 -10.60 -14.69
C ALA A 524 -0.04 -10.45 -14.74
N ILE A 525 -0.49 -9.34 -15.30
CA ILE A 525 -1.89 -8.96 -15.43
C ILE A 525 -2.22 -8.96 -16.91
N ALA A 526 -3.34 -9.56 -17.28
CA ALA A 526 -3.83 -9.49 -18.64
C ALA A 526 -5.34 -9.26 -18.66
N HIS A 527 -5.80 -8.33 -19.50
CA HIS A 527 -7.22 -8.04 -19.60
C HIS A 527 -7.72 -7.78 -21.03
N VAL A 528 -8.99 -8.13 -21.25
CA VAL A 528 -9.78 -7.87 -22.45
C VAL A 528 -11.22 -7.59 -22.01
N GLY A 529 -11.64 -6.33 -22.00
CA GLY A 529 -13.01 -5.94 -21.67
C GLY A 529 -13.01 -4.78 -20.69
N ASP A 530 -14.09 -4.66 -19.95
CA ASP A 530 -14.37 -3.65 -18.92
C ASP A 530 -14.37 -4.24 -17.49
N SER A 531 -14.11 -5.53 -17.31
CA SER A 531 -13.78 -6.07 -16.00
C SER A 531 -12.48 -5.45 -15.47
N ARG A 532 -12.47 -5.06 -14.19
CA ARG A 532 -11.42 -4.20 -13.63
C ARG A 532 -10.56 -4.91 -12.59
N LEU A 533 -9.25 -4.64 -12.64
CA LEU A 533 -8.34 -4.93 -11.55
C LEU A 533 -8.07 -3.67 -10.75
N TYR A 534 -8.28 -3.76 -9.45
CA TYR A 534 -7.80 -2.76 -8.50
C TYR A 534 -6.65 -3.31 -7.67
N ARG A 535 -5.72 -2.43 -7.31
CA ARG A 535 -4.73 -2.66 -6.26
C ARG A 535 -5.04 -1.71 -5.11
N PHE A 536 -5.11 -2.24 -3.90
CA PHE A 536 -5.09 -1.43 -2.70
C PHE A 536 -3.79 -1.68 -1.93
N SER A 537 -3.08 -0.62 -1.58
CA SER A 537 -2.03 -0.66 -0.57
C SER A 537 -2.23 0.46 0.42
N ARG A 538 -1.73 0.29 1.65
CA ARG A 538 -1.81 1.30 2.71
C ARG A 538 -1.19 2.63 2.26
N ARG A 539 -0.12 2.59 1.47
CA ARG A 539 0.60 3.78 0.99
C ARG A 539 -0.07 4.47 -0.20
N ARG A 540 -0.62 3.69 -1.15
CA ARG A 540 -1.16 4.22 -2.41
C ARG A 540 -2.68 4.39 -2.40
N GLY A 541 -3.36 3.86 -1.39
CA GLY A 541 -4.81 3.74 -1.41
C GLY A 541 -5.28 2.77 -2.50
N LEU A 542 -6.51 2.97 -2.97
CA LEU A 542 -7.10 2.18 -4.05
C LEU A 542 -6.71 2.77 -5.41
N GLU A 543 -6.16 1.92 -6.27
CA GLU A 543 -5.71 2.28 -7.62
C GLU A 543 -6.31 1.30 -8.63
N GLN A 544 -6.98 1.81 -9.66
CA GLN A 544 -7.39 1.00 -10.80
C GLN A 544 -6.18 0.74 -11.71
N ILE A 545 -5.88 -0.53 -11.94
CA ILE A 545 -4.71 -0.95 -12.73
C ILE A 545 -5.05 -1.11 -14.21
N THR A 546 -6.23 -1.66 -14.52
CA THR A 546 -6.66 -1.92 -15.91
C THR A 546 -7.43 -0.74 -16.48
N THR A 547 -7.34 -0.53 -17.79
CA THR A 547 -8.14 0.48 -18.49
C THR A 547 -9.23 -0.18 -19.32
N ASP A 548 -10.49 0.23 -19.12
CA ASP A 548 -11.66 -0.41 -19.72
C ASP A 548 -11.64 -0.34 -21.25
N HIS A 549 -11.98 -1.46 -21.88
CA HIS A 549 -12.06 -1.58 -23.33
C HIS A 549 -13.44 -1.20 -23.86
N GLU A 550 -13.91 0.00 -23.57
CA GLU A 550 -15.21 0.52 -23.97
C GLU A 550 -15.12 1.75 -24.89
N VAL A 551 -16.24 2.10 -25.54
CA VAL A 551 -16.30 3.24 -26.46
C VAL A 551 -15.97 4.55 -25.74
N GLY A 552 -16.51 4.76 -24.54
CA GLY A 552 -16.27 5.95 -23.72
C GLY A 552 -14.78 6.16 -23.47
N GLN A 553 -14.13 5.15 -22.89
CA GLN A 553 -12.70 5.17 -22.60
C GLN A 553 -11.83 5.37 -23.85
N ARG A 554 -12.19 4.77 -24.98
CA ARG A 554 -11.49 5.00 -26.26
C ARG A 554 -11.60 6.45 -26.73
N GLU A 555 -12.74 7.11 -26.55
CA GLU A 555 -12.87 8.52 -26.91
C GLU A 555 -12.07 9.43 -25.97
N ILE A 556 -11.97 9.07 -24.68
CA ILE A 556 -11.11 9.78 -23.72
C ILE A 556 -9.65 9.73 -24.15
N GLN A 557 -9.17 8.55 -24.55
CA GLN A 557 -7.82 8.37 -25.10
C GLN A 557 -7.58 9.20 -26.38
N ARG A 558 -8.63 9.60 -27.10
CA ARG A 558 -8.57 10.49 -28.27
C ARG A 558 -8.67 11.97 -27.91
N GLY A 559 -8.68 12.31 -26.63
CA GLY A 559 -8.74 13.68 -26.12
C GLY A 559 -10.16 14.24 -25.94
N VAL A 560 -11.19 13.39 -25.94
CA VAL A 560 -12.54 13.80 -25.54
C VAL A 560 -12.60 13.86 -24.02
N GLU A 561 -13.21 14.90 -23.47
CA GLU A 561 -13.38 15.00 -22.01
C GLU A 561 -14.34 13.91 -21.50
N ALA A 562 -14.06 13.36 -20.31
CA ALA A 562 -14.73 12.18 -19.78
C ALA A 562 -16.26 12.35 -19.68
N SER A 563 -16.74 13.49 -19.18
CA SER A 563 -18.18 13.74 -19.07
C SER A 563 -18.89 13.72 -20.43
N ILE A 564 -18.21 14.16 -21.49
CA ILE A 564 -18.74 14.11 -22.86
C ILE A 564 -18.67 12.69 -23.43
N ALA A 565 -17.59 11.96 -23.17
CA ALA A 565 -17.41 10.61 -23.66
C ALA A 565 -18.46 9.65 -23.10
N TYR A 566 -18.73 9.71 -21.79
CA TYR A 566 -19.72 8.87 -21.10
C TYR A 566 -21.17 9.34 -21.25
N ALA A 567 -21.41 10.58 -21.69
CA ALA A 567 -22.76 11.03 -22.06
C ALA A 567 -23.29 10.38 -23.35
N ARG A 568 -22.47 9.63 -24.08
CA ARG A 568 -22.88 8.95 -25.32
C ARG A 568 -23.74 7.72 -25.03
N PRO A 569 -24.80 7.46 -25.83
CA PRO A 569 -25.62 6.26 -25.67
C PRO A 569 -24.87 4.93 -25.86
N ASP A 570 -23.74 4.97 -26.56
CA ASP A 570 -22.90 3.81 -26.85
C ASP A 570 -21.62 3.76 -25.99
N ALA A 571 -21.48 4.63 -24.98
CA ALA A 571 -20.24 4.75 -24.20
C ALA A 571 -19.78 3.41 -23.60
N TYR A 572 -20.70 2.69 -22.96
CA TYR A 572 -20.46 1.40 -22.31
C TYR A 572 -20.45 0.21 -23.28
N GLN A 573 -20.38 0.43 -24.59
CA GLN A 573 -20.23 -0.69 -25.52
C GLN A 573 -18.78 -1.16 -25.55
N LEU A 574 -18.59 -2.45 -25.30
CA LEU A 574 -17.30 -3.12 -25.43
C LEU A 574 -16.72 -2.96 -26.85
N THR A 575 -15.45 -2.61 -26.89
CA THR A 575 -14.64 -2.47 -28.12
C THR A 575 -13.91 -3.75 -28.48
N GLN A 576 -13.61 -4.58 -27.49
CA GLN A 576 -13.05 -5.92 -27.63
C GLN A 576 -13.59 -6.88 -26.56
N ALA A 577 -13.76 -8.14 -26.94
CA ALA A 577 -14.18 -9.25 -26.11
C ALA A 577 -13.67 -10.56 -26.74
N LEU A 578 -13.51 -11.62 -25.94
CA LEU A 578 -13.10 -12.94 -26.44
C LEU A 578 -14.28 -13.68 -27.06
N GLY A 579 -14.12 -14.19 -28.28
CA GLY A 579 -15.07 -15.06 -28.97
C GLY A 579 -15.85 -14.44 -30.14
N PRO A 580 -16.35 -13.19 -30.06
CA PRO A 580 -17.14 -12.62 -31.15
C PRO A 580 -16.39 -12.48 -32.47
N ARG A 581 -15.08 -12.22 -32.44
CA ARG A 581 -14.22 -11.99 -33.61
C ARG A 581 -12.97 -12.86 -33.57
N ASP A 582 -12.32 -13.02 -34.73
CA ASP A 582 -11.07 -13.75 -34.83
C ASP A 582 -9.89 -13.02 -34.13
N GLU A 583 -8.75 -13.67 -34.08
CA GLU A 583 -7.53 -13.20 -33.40
C GLU A 583 -7.02 -11.82 -33.86
N ASN A 584 -7.37 -11.35 -35.06
CA ASN A 584 -6.92 -10.04 -35.56
C ASN A 584 -7.64 -8.87 -34.88
N TYR A 585 -8.68 -9.13 -34.08
CA TYR A 585 -9.51 -8.12 -33.41
C TYR A 585 -9.40 -8.16 -31.89
N VAL A 586 -8.57 -9.04 -31.33
CA VAL A 586 -8.34 -9.15 -29.89
C VAL A 586 -6.90 -8.74 -29.62
N HIS A 587 -6.74 -7.64 -28.89
CA HIS A 587 -5.45 -7.09 -28.51
C HIS A 587 -5.42 -6.97 -26.99
N PRO A 588 -5.06 -8.07 -26.28
CA PRO A 588 -5.01 -8.07 -24.83
C PRO A 588 -3.98 -7.06 -24.35
N ASP A 589 -4.30 -6.34 -23.29
CA ASP A 589 -3.31 -5.57 -22.57
C ASP A 589 -2.62 -6.51 -21.58
N VAL A 590 -1.30 -6.43 -21.49
CA VAL A 590 -0.49 -7.23 -20.58
C VAL A 590 0.46 -6.31 -19.82
N GLN A 591 0.42 -6.38 -18.50
CA GLN A 591 1.26 -5.58 -17.62
C GLN A 591 1.96 -6.45 -16.59
N PHE A 592 3.18 -6.07 -16.22
CA PHE A 592 3.93 -6.72 -15.15
C PHE A 592 4.07 -5.76 -13.97
N LEU A 593 3.83 -6.26 -12.76
CA LEU A 593 4.00 -5.52 -11.51
C LEU A 593 4.82 -6.35 -10.53
N GLU A 594 5.46 -5.66 -9.58
CA GLU A 594 6.15 -6.30 -8.46
C GLU A 594 5.54 -5.83 -7.14
N LEU A 595 5.30 -6.78 -6.23
CA LEU A 595 4.79 -6.54 -4.89
C LEU A 595 5.93 -6.11 -3.97
N ASN A 596 5.97 -4.80 -3.70
CA ASN A 596 6.98 -4.18 -2.84
C ASN A 596 6.46 -3.82 -1.45
N GLU A 597 5.15 -3.95 -1.24
CA GLU A 597 4.46 -3.73 0.02
C GLU A 597 3.23 -4.63 0.07
N ASP A 598 2.62 -4.73 1.24
CA ASP A 598 1.37 -5.46 1.41
C ASP A 598 0.30 -4.87 0.48
N ALA A 599 -0.42 -5.76 -0.20
CA ALA A 599 -1.40 -5.36 -1.20
C ALA A 599 -2.63 -6.26 -1.17
N LEU A 600 -3.76 -5.65 -1.48
CA LEU A 600 -4.94 -6.35 -1.97
C LEU A 600 -5.01 -6.18 -3.48
N LEU A 601 -5.29 -7.27 -4.19
CA LEU A 601 -5.67 -7.24 -5.60
C LEU A 601 -7.13 -7.64 -5.69
N LEU A 602 -7.95 -6.83 -6.34
CA LEU A 602 -9.38 -7.06 -6.49
C LEU A 602 -9.71 -7.19 -7.98
N LEU A 603 -10.05 -8.40 -8.43
CA LEU A 603 -10.60 -8.63 -9.76
C LEU A 603 -12.12 -8.51 -9.66
N CYS A 604 -12.70 -7.65 -10.48
CA CYS A 604 -14.11 -7.28 -10.39
C CYS A 604 -14.78 -7.38 -11.77
N SER A 605 -15.98 -7.95 -11.85
CA SER A 605 -16.89 -7.66 -12.98
C SER A 605 -17.47 -6.25 -12.85
N ASP A 606 -18.04 -5.74 -13.93
CA ASP A 606 -18.63 -4.40 -13.97
C ASP A 606 -19.76 -4.25 -12.95
N GLY A 607 -20.54 -5.31 -12.70
CA GLY A 607 -21.59 -5.34 -11.68
C GLY A 607 -21.11 -5.06 -10.26
N LEU A 608 -19.81 -5.22 -9.97
CA LEU A 608 -19.23 -4.75 -8.70
C LEU A 608 -18.77 -3.29 -8.75
N THR A 609 -18.20 -2.84 -9.87
CA THR A 609 -17.48 -1.56 -9.96
C THR A 609 -18.31 -0.40 -10.48
N ASP A 610 -19.44 -0.68 -11.13
CA ASP A 610 -20.37 0.33 -11.61
C ASP A 610 -20.73 1.35 -10.52
N ASN A 611 -20.99 2.59 -10.95
CA ASN A 611 -21.29 3.72 -10.07
C ASN A 611 -20.16 4.07 -9.06
N ASP A 612 -18.90 3.78 -9.41
CA ASP A 612 -17.71 4.07 -8.60
C ASP A 612 -17.84 3.52 -7.16
N LEU A 613 -18.44 2.31 -7.04
CA LEU A 613 -18.82 1.72 -5.76
C LEU A 613 -17.60 1.45 -4.87
N LEU A 614 -16.52 0.92 -5.45
CA LEU A 614 -15.31 0.56 -4.72
C LEU A 614 -14.52 1.79 -4.27
N GLU A 615 -14.43 2.79 -5.14
CA GLU A 615 -13.79 4.08 -4.89
C GLU A 615 -14.52 4.81 -3.75
N THR A 616 -15.86 4.83 -3.80
CA THR A 616 -16.69 5.48 -2.79
C THR A 616 -16.63 4.78 -1.43
N HIS A 617 -16.54 3.45 -1.42
CA HIS A 617 -16.59 2.64 -0.19
C HIS A 617 -15.24 2.04 0.23
N CYS A 618 -14.13 2.54 -0.32
CA CYS A 618 -12.79 2.00 -0.07
C CYS A 618 -12.45 1.87 1.42
N GLN A 619 -12.60 2.95 2.18
CA GLN A 619 -12.25 3.00 3.61
C GLN A 619 -13.08 2.02 4.47
N THR A 620 -14.31 1.73 4.06
CA THR A 620 -15.24 0.94 4.87
C THR A 620 -15.24 -0.54 4.53
N HIS A 621 -15.01 -0.91 3.26
CA HIS A 621 -15.15 -2.29 2.78
C HIS A 621 -13.88 -2.87 2.16
N ILE A 622 -12.91 -2.06 1.71
CA ILE A 622 -11.68 -2.55 1.06
C ILE A 622 -10.49 -2.47 2.02
N GLU A 623 -10.24 -1.29 2.58
CA GLU A 623 -9.11 -1.05 3.48
C GLU A 623 -9.01 -2.05 4.64
N PRO A 624 -10.10 -2.40 5.35
CA PRO A 624 -10.03 -3.38 6.44
C PRO A 624 -9.52 -4.75 5.99
N LEU A 625 -9.76 -5.12 4.71
CA LEU A 625 -9.40 -6.45 4.20
C LEU A 625 -7.89 -6.66 4.16
N ILE A 626 -7.07 -5.59 4.17
CA ILE A 626 -5.61 -5.72 4.15
C ILE A 626 -5.06 -6.30 5.47
N SER A 627 -5.82 -6.17 6.56
CA SER A 627 -5.44 -6.71 7.87
C SER A 627 -5.67 -8.22 7.93
N SER A 628 -4.63 -8.97 8.31
CA SER A 628 -4.68 -10.43 8.48
C SER A 628 -5.72 -10.90 9.51
N GLN A 629 -6.22 -10.01 10.38
CA GLN A 629 -7.27 -10.32 11.36
C GLN A 629 -8.67 -10.42 10.74
N VAL A 630 -8.88 -9.80 9.57
CA VAL A 630 -10.17 -9.82 8.88
C VAL A 630 -10.28 -11.08 8.04
N ASN A 631 -11.41 -11.79 8.18
CA ASN A 631 -11.72 -12.95 7.36
C ASN A 631 -12.06 -12.49 5.93
N LEU A 632 -11.27 -12.97 4.96
CA LEU A 632 -11.35 -12.49 3.59
C LEU A 632 -12.66 -12.91 2.90
N GLU A 633 -13.15 -14.13 3.16
CA GLU A 633 -14.41 -14.62 2.58
C GLU A 633 -15.63 -13.82 3.05
N GLN A 634 -15.67 -13.44 4.33
CA GLN A 634 -16.70 -12.58 4.88
C GLN A 634 -16.60 -11.18 4.29
N GLY A 635 -15.39 -10.64 4.12
CA GLY A 635 -15.16 -9.36 3.46
C GLY A 635 -15.67 -9.35 2.02
N VAL A 636 -15.32 -10.36 1.22
CA VAL A 636 -15.83 -10.53 -0.14
C VAL A 636 -17.34 -10.68 -0.16
N SER A 637 -17.92 -11.39 0.81
CA SER A 637 -19.38 -11.51 0.95
C SER A 637 -20.05 -10.16 1.21
N GLN A 638 -19.45 -9.31 2.04
CA GLN A 638 -19.93 -7.96 2.29
C GLN A 638 -19.83 -7.07 1.04
N LEU A 639 -18.79 -7.20 0.23
CA LEU A 639 -18.67 -6.52 -1.06
C LEU A 639 -19.78 -6.92 -2.03
N ILE A 640 -20.09 -8.21 -2.14
CA ILE A 640 -21.20 -8.70 -2.97
C ILE A 640 -22.56 -8.19 -2.45
N ASP A 641 -22.77 -8.19 -1.13
CA ASP A 641 -24.01 -7.69 -0.52
C ASP A 641 -24.17 -6.17 -0.71
N LEU A 642 -23.06 -5.43 -0.69
CA LEU A 642 -23.00 -4.01 -1.01
C LEU A 642 -23.36 -3.79 -2.47
N ALA A 643 -22.68 -4.45 -3.41
CA ALA A 643 -22.97 -4.36 -4.84
C ALA A 643 -24.42 -4.73 -5.17
N ASN A 644 -24.98 -5.74 -4.53
CA ASN A 644 -26.39 -6.09 -4.70
C ASN A 644 -27.36 -4.95 -4.30
N GLN A 645 -26.97 -4.06 -3.38
CA GLN A 645 -27.79 -2.91 -2.98
C GLN A 645 -27.78 -1.78 -4.02
N TYR A 646 -26.67 -1.58 -4.73
CA TYR A 646 -26.46 -0.47 -5.66
C TYR A 646 -26.54 -0.90 -7.13
N ASN A 647 -25.88 -2.00 -7.49
CA ASN A 647 -25.63 -2.51 -8.84
C ASN A 647 -26.31 -3.86 -9.11
N GLY A 648 -27.30 -4.26 -8.30
CA GLY A 648 -28.00 -5.56 -8.45
C GLY A 648 -28.79 -5.74 -9.76
N HIS A 649 -28.58 -4.88 -10.77
CA HIS A 649 -29.06 -5.06 -12.14
C HIS A 649 -28.20 -6.04 -12.96
N ASP A 650 -26.95 -6.27 -12.56
CA ASP A 650 -26.04 -7.20 -13.23
C ASP A 650 -25.60 -8.40 -12.38
N ASN A 651 -24.91 -9.34 -13.01
CA ASN A 651 -24.11 -10.35 -12.32
C ASN A 651 -22.94 -9.68 -11.60
N ILE A 652 -22.60 -10.18 -10.42
CA ILE A 652 -21.61 -9.55 -9.55
C ILE A 652 -20.57 -10.59 -9.18
N THR A 653 -19.33 -10.36 -9.57
CA THR A 653 -18.23 -11.26 -9.28
C THR A 653 -17.04 -10.50 -8.73
N ALA A 654 -16.47 -11.02 -7.65
CA ALA A 654 -15.31 -10.48 -6.97
C ALA A 654 -14.32 -11.61 -6.67
N VAL A 655 -13.04 -11.39 -6.99
CA VAL A 655 -11.92 -12.20 -6.50
C VAL A 655 -10.93 -11.27 -5.82
N VAL A 656 -10.71 -11.48 -4.53
CA VAL A 656 -9.78 -10.68 -3.72
C VAL A 656 -8.60 -11.53 -3.32
N ILE A 657 -7.40 -11.00 -3.53
CA ILE A 657 -6.12 -11.63 -3.19
C ILE A 657 -5.42 -10.71 -2.20
N ARG A 658 -5.21 -11.19 -0.98
CA ARG A 658 -4.39 -10.54 0.04
C ARG A 658 -2.98 -11.08 -0.02
N ALA A 659 -2.05 -10.24 -0.47
CA ALA A 659 -0.63 -10.55 -0.54
C ALA A 659 0.12 -9.82 0.58
N LYS A 660 0.82 -10.59 1.41
CA LYS A 660 1.68 -10.07 2.47
C LYS A 660 3.13 -10.30 2.12
N VAL A 661 3.91 -9.23 2.14
CA VAL A 661 5.33 -9.27 1.80
C VAL A 661 6.18 -8.83 2.98
N ARG A 662 7.43 -9.28 2.99
CA ARG A 662 8.46 -8.74 3.87
C ARG A 662 9.78 -8.70 3.12
N PRO A 663 10.81 -8.01 3.62
CA PRO A 663 12.14 -8.07 3.00
C PRO A 663 12.64 -9.52 2.79
N ASN A 664 13.18 -9.81 1.61
CA ASN A 664 13.73 -11.10 1.22
C ASN A 664 15.15 -11.26 1.77
N LEU A 665 15.21 -11.95 2.90
CA LEU A 665 16.43 -12.08 3.71
C LEU A 665 17.32 -13.26 3.27
N GLU A 666 16.89 -14.05 2.27
CA GLU A 666 17.60 -15.23 1.74
C GLU A 666 18.51 -14.89 0.56
N LEU A 667 18.17 -13.87 -0.24
CA LEU A 667 19.05 -13.31 -1.28
C LEU A 667 20.31 -12.64 -0.71
N LEU A 668 20.42 -12.55 0.62
CA LEU A 668 21.53 -12.00 1.37
C LEU A 668 22.51 -13.04 1.88
N LYS A 669 22.25 -14.34 1.67
CA LYS A 669 23.06 -15.46 2.21
C LYS A 669 23.90 -16.17 1.13
N ARG A 670 23.99 -15.63 -0.08
CA ARG A 670 24.62 -16.29 -1.25
C ARG A 670 25.74 -15.49 -1.88
#